data_AF-A0A0G2H5C0-F1
#
_entry.id   AF-A0A0G2H5C0-F1
#
_cell.length_a   1.000
_cell.length_b   1.000
_cell.length_c   1.000
_cell.angle_alpha   90.00
_cell.angle_beta   90.00
_cell.angle_gamma   90.00
#
_symmetry.space_group_name_H-M   'P 1'
#
loop_
_entity.id
_entity.type
_entity.pdbx_description
1 polymer ?
#
loop_
_entity_poly.entity_id
_entity_poly.type
_entity_poly.pdbx_seq_one_letter_code
_entity_poly.pdbx_strand_id
1 'polypeptide(L)'
;MHELYNAGHLIEAAIIHSQGKDQRLLAVIERYTELIMKTFGPGKHQKHGYPGHPEIELSLIRLYKATGKKKYLDLAKYFIEERGQLNPHYYDVEARERGERPNERPGAWPERRAYWYQQAHKPLLEQDTVEGHSVRVMYLLAAAADLADLDDEFRDKYLPTIRRLWNNMVGKKMYLTGGVGAIDQWEGFGINYFLPQATDEGGCYAETCAGIGVMMWANRMLQLELDRKYSDILELCLYNCVLTGMSIDGKAFTYVNQLASSPGEPSRRYDWFDCACCPPNLARTMGFLAGYFWDLKEIQEDAESRQMAYELDFDYIPAEPSVKINVHLYSSCTLTQTLADGSILKLEQRTDWPWKGAVEFHLQTSNQNTTVRLRIPSWADEYKIKPSLTSAQVENGYLVLPPKYLCENSRFLFTVPMMPRLIKPHPYANQSITAVARGPIVYCIEDIDHPWVEDHFKSLVFPHASPANLKEIERSDLPGGEPYIAIRAPKSGTLLPQSMTDPLAGENGPSPFYSVNTDLSRAELTALVRNAALHKSAMKSGFISQDLSGSLAGQTVAMTFSKRSTRTRVSTEGAVAALGGHPMFLGKDDIQLGVNESLYDTAVVISSMVSAIVARVGPHSDVADLAKHSSVPVINALSDLYHPLQTIADYLTIYESFPSEGGSATSLGIEGLKIAWVGDANNVLFDLCIGARKLGVNVAVATPKGYEIPAQMKAIIDDAGESVGENFGKITETAHPEDAVKDADILVTDTWVSMGQEAETQKRLKDFEGFQITSNLAKRGGAKPDWKFMHCLPRHPEEVADEVFYSPRSLVFHEAENRLWAAISALEAFVVNKGQIL
;
A
#
# COMPACT_ATOMS: atom_id res chain seq x y z
N MET A 1 6.91 33.58 4.31
CA MET A 1 6.42 34.95 4.01
C MET A 1 5.19 34.99 3.12
N HIS A 2 4.99 34.03 2.19
CA HIS A 2 3.74 33.89 1.41
C HIS A 2 3.34 35.14 0.59
N GLU A 3 4.29 36.00 0.21
CA GLU A 3 3.99 37.25 -0.53
C GLU A 3 3.25 37.01 -1.84
N LEU A 4 3.78 36.14 -2.70
CA LEU A 4 3.15 35.82 -3.99
C LEU A 4 1.90 34.93 -3.83
N TYR A 5 1.83 34.13 -2.77
CA TYR A 5 0.61 33.35 -2.45
C TYR A 5 -0.56 34.29 -2.11
N ASN A 6 -0.33 35.27 -1.22
CA ASN A 6 -1.32 36.28 -0.87
C ASN A 6 -1.70 37.14 -2.10
N ALA A 7 -0.72 37.49 -2.95
CA ALA A 7 -0.97 38.21 -4.19
C ALA A 7 -1.86 37.40 -5.15
N GLY A 8 -1.61 36.09 -5.29
CA GLY A 8 -2.42 35.20 -6.12
C GLY A 8 -3.88 35.12 -5.66
N HIS A 9 -4.12 34.88 -4.37
CA HIS A 9 -5.49 34.91 -3.84
C HIS A 9 -6.18 36.27 -4.01
N LEU A 10 -5.44 37.38 -3.90
CA LEU A 10 -6.01 38.71 -4.14
C LEU A 10 -6.32 38.93 -5.63
N ILE A 11 -5.53 38.37 -6.54
CA ILE A 11 -5.83 38.33 -7.98
C ILE A 11 -7.14 37.57 -8.22
N GLU A 12 -7.30 36.38 -7.66
CA GLU A 12 -8.52 35.56 -7.79
C GLU A 12 -9.76 36.32 -7.32
N ALA A 13 -9.67 36.98 -6.16
CA ALA A 13 -10.73 37.80 -5.61
C ALA A 13 -11.05 39.03 -6.49
N ALA A 14 -10.02 39.70 -7.02
CA ALA A 14 -10.19 40.87 -7.88
C ALA A 14 -10.89 40.52 -9.19
N ILE A 15 -10.56 39.38 -9.80
CA ILE A 15 -11.21 38.89 -11.02
C ILE A 15 -12.71 38.71 -10.77
N ILE A 16 -13.08 37.99 -9.70
CA ILE A 16 -14.49 37.74 -9.38
C ILE A 16 -15.22 39.05 -9.05
N HIS A 17 -14.63 39.93 -8.22
CA HIS A 17 -15.23 41.22 -7.87
C HIS A 17 -15.45 42.11 -9.09
N SER A 18 -14.55 42.08 -10.08
CA SER A 18 -14.65 42.88 -11.30
C SER A 18 -15.88 42.52 -12.15
N GLN A 19 -16.38 41.28 -12.07
CA GLN A 19 -17.61 40.83 -12.75
C GLN A 19 -18.85 41.56 -12.20
N GLY A 20 -18.79 42.05 -10.95
CA GLY A 20 -19.82 42.86 -10.30
C GLY A 20 -19.82 44.35 -10.69
N LYS A 21 -19.05 44.75 -11.70
CA LYS A 21 -18.91 46.11 -12.29
C LYS A 21 -17.92 47.08 -11.62
N ASP A 22 -17.31 46.76 -10.49
CA ASP A 22 -16.25 47.60 -9.88
C ASP A 22 -14.84 47.08 -10.21
N GLN A 23 -14.16 47.83 -11.07
CA GLN A 23 -12.85 47.51 -11.64
C GLN A 23 -11.67 48.05 -10.80
N ARG A 24 -11.91 48.80 -9.72
CA ARG A 24 -10.83 49.47 -8.96
C ARG A 24 -9.85 48.47 -8.34
N LEU A 25 -10.35 47.37 -7.80
CA LEU A 25 -9.51 46.33 -7.22
C LEU A 25 -8.66 45.64 -8.28
N LEU A 26 -9.24 45.36 -9.46
CA LEU A 26 -8.49 44.80 -10.59
C LEU A 26 -7.35 45.73 -11.03
N ALA A 27 -7.60 47.04 -11.14
CA ALA A 27 -6.57 48.02 -11.50
C ALA A 27 -5.43 48.13 -10.46
N VAL A 28 -5.73 47.95 -9.16
CA VAL A 28 -4.70 47.85 -8.12
C VAL A 28 -3.87 46.57 -8.31
N ILE A 29 -4.55 45.46 -8.56
CA ILE A 29 -3.90 44.17 -8.79
C ILE A 29 -2.99 44.19 -10.02
N GLU A 30 -3.41 44.79 -11.13
CA GLU A 30 -2.55 44.90 -12.32
C GLU A 30 -1.24 45.63 -12.00
N ARG A 31 -1.30 46.73 -11.23
CA ARG A 31 -0.10 47.46 -10.79
C ARG A 31 0.78 46.63 -9.84
N TYR A 32 0.17 45.81 -8.98
CA TYR A 32 0.92 44.91 -8.12
C TYR A 32 1.60 43.81 -8.94
N THR A 33 0.92 43.24 -9.93
CA THR A 33 1.49 42.28 -10.87
C THR A 33 2.64 42.88 -11.69
N GLU A 34 2.55 44.14 -12.12
CA GLU A 34 3.68 44.84 -12.76
C GLU A 34 4.91 44.93 -11.84
N LEU A 35 4.71 45.16 -10.54
CA LEU A 35 5.81 45.15 -9.58
C LEU A 35 6.42 43.75 -9.43
N ILE A 36 5.58 42.71 -9.38
CA ILE A 36 6.04 41.31 -9.35
C ILE A 36 6.87 41.02 -10.60
N MET A 37 6.39 41.41 -11.79
CA MET A 37 7.12 41.26 -13.05
C MET A 37 8.43 42.04 -13.09
N LYS A 38 8.51 43.22 -12.48
CA LYS A 38 9.80 43.94 -12.36
C LYS A 38 10.78 43.25 -11.43
N THR A 39 10.27 42.48 -10.47
CA THR A 39 11.07 41.85 -9.41
C THR A 39 11.51 40.44 -9.80
N PHE A 40 10.64 39.64 -10.42
CA PHE A 40 10.87 38.23 -10.76
C PHE A 40 10.79 38.01 -12.27
N GLY A 41 11.67 37.16 -12.80
CA GLY A 41 11.72 36.83 -14.22
C GLY A 41 13.12 36.46 -14.69
N PRO A 42 13.28 36.15 -15.99
CA PRO A 42 14.54 35.64 -16.55
C PRO A 42 15.62 36.71 -16.77
N GLY A 43 15.29 38.00 -16.62
CA GLY A 43 16.20 39.11 -16.87
C GLY A 43 17.35 39.20 -15.87
N LYS A 44 18.45 39.81 -16.28
CA LYS A 44 19.70 39.92 -15.50
C LYS A 44 19.55 40.63 -14.14
N HIS A 45 18.59 41.55 -14.03
CA HIS A 45 18.34 42.34 -12.82
C HIS A 45 17.14 41.87 -12.02
N GLN A 46 16.46 40.81 -12.48
CA GLN A 46 15.34 40.20 -11.77
C GLN A 46 15.86 39.09 -10.86
N LYS A 47 15.07 38.77 -9.83
CA LYS A 47 15.26 37.58 -9.01
C LYS A 47 14.82 36.36 -9.80
N HIS A 48 15.73 35.38 -9.91
CA HIS A 48 15.45 34.10 -10.56
C HIS A 48 14.78 33.15 -9.56
N GLY A 49 13.55 33.49 -9.17
CA GLY A 49 12.90 32.91 -8.00
C GLY A 49 11.40 32.72 -8.16
N TYR A 50 10.83 31.96 -7.21
CA TYR A 50 9.45 31.48 -7.22
C TYR A 50 8.96 31.29 -5.77
N PRO A 51 7.64 31.25 -5.51
CA PRO A 51 7.14 31.17 -4.15
C PRO A 51 7.26 29.78 -3.53
N GLY A 52 7.52 29.74 -2.22
CA GLY A 52 7.46 28.51 -1.43
C GLY A 52 6.09 27.83 -1.40
N HIS A 53 5.00 28.56 -1.62
CA HIS A 53 3.66 28.02 -1.77
C HIS A 53 3.10 28.44 -3.14
N PRO A 54 2.91 27.49 -4.07
CA PRO A 54 2.21 27.72 -5.34
C PRO A 54 0.81 28.28 -5.11
N GLU A 55 0.39 29.23 -5.94
CA GLU A 55 -0.94 29.86 -6.01
C GLU A 55 -0.88 30.95 -7.08
N ILE A 56 0.19 31.76 -7.09
CA ILE A 56 0.34 32.86 -8.05
C ILE A 56 0.26 32.38 -9.51
N GLU A 57 0.73 31.18 -9.78
CA GLU A 57 0.77 30.58 -11.11
C GLU A 57 -0.64 30.42 -11.69
N LEU A 58 -1.59 29.82 -10.95
CA LEU A 58 -2.98 29.66 -11.42
C LEU A 58 -3.70 31.01 -11.49
N SER A 59 -3.44 31.93 -10.55
CA SER A 59 -4.12 33.23 -10.53
C SER A 59 -3.67 34.11 -11.70
N LEU A 60 -2.39 34.07 -12.08
CA LEU A 60 -1.86 34.77 -13.25
C LEU A 60 -2.46 34.25 -14.56
N ILE A 61 -2.68 32.94 -14.68
CA ILE A 61 -3.36 32.35 -15.84
C ILE A 61 -4.82 32.82 -15.90
N ARG A 62 -5.53 32.85 -14.76
CA ARG A 62 -6.89 33.40 -14.71
C ARG A 62 -6.92 34.90 -15.00
N LEU A 63 -5.92 35.65 -14.57
CA LEU A 63 -5.78 37.08 -14.90
C LEU A 63 -5.53 37.28 -16.40
N TYR A 64 -4.74 36.41 -17.03
CA TYR A 64 -4.60 36.36 -18.48
C TYR A 64 -5.95 36.11 -19.16
N LYS A 65 -6.70 35.07 -18.76
CA LYS A 65 -8.04 34.76 -19.31
C LYS A 65 -9.00 35.95 -19.15
N ALA A 66 -8.92 36.70 -18.05
CA ALA A 66 -9.78 37.85 -17.78
C ALA A 66 -9.38 39.14 -18.54
N THR A 67 -8.11 39.31 -18.91
CA THR A 67 -7.58 40.58 -19.45
C THR A 67 -7.04 40.49 -20.87
N GLY A 68 -6.77 39.28 -21.38
CA GLY A 68 -6.09 39.03 -22.66
C GLY A 68 -4.60 39.39 -22.68
N LYS A 69 -4.00 39.83 -21.56
CA LYS A 69 -2.62 40.32 -21.52
C LYS A 69 -1.62 39.18 -21.38
N LYS A 70 -1.04 38.73 -22.51
CA LYS A 70 -0.11 37.58 -22.59
C LYS A 70 1.03 37.59 -21.57
N LYS A 71 1.54 38.77 -21.20
CA LYS A 71 2.59 38.92 -20.19
C LYS A 71 2.32 38.25 -18.83
N TYR A 72 1.04 38.12 -18.44
CA TYR A 72 0.67 37.40 -17.22
C TYR A 72 0.81 35.88 -17.38
N LEU A 73 0.46 35.36 -18.55
CA LEU A 73 0.69 33.97 -18.93
C LEU A 73 2.18 33.64 -18.98
N ASP A 74 2.98 34.53 -19.59
CA ASP A 74 4.44 34.37 -19.68
C ASP A 74 5.08 34.32 -18.29
N LEU A 75 4.61 35.15 -17.34
CA LEU A 75 5.08 35.13 -15.95
C LEU A 75 4.66 33.85 -15.21
N ALA A 76 3.44 33.35 -15.44
CA ALA A 76 3.00 32.08 -14.87
C ALA A 76 3.86 30.91 -15.38
N LYS A 77 4.11 30.86 -16.69
CA LYS A 77 5.01 29.89 -17.33
C LYS A 77 6.39 29.96 -16.70
N TYR A 78 6.96 31.15 -16.58
CA TYR A 78 8.25 31.36 -15.92
C TYR A 78 8.31 30.74 -14.52
N PHE A 79 7.33 31.01 -13.64
CA PHE A 79 7.35 30.47 -12.28
C PHE A 79 7.27 28.93 -12.24
N ILE A 80 6.56 28.30 -13.18
CA ILE A 80 6.49 26.84 -13.26
C ILE A 80 7.83 26.26 -13.75
N GLU A 81 8.44 26.86 -14.78
CA GLU A 81 9.67 26.34 -15.38
C GLU A 81 10.93 26.62 -14.54
N GLU A 82 10.95 27.73 -13.80
CA GLU A 82 12.04 28.10 -12.90
C GLU A 82 12.04 27.23 -11.62
N ARG A 83 10.88 26.70 -11.21
CA ARG A 83 10.76 25.94 -9.97
C ARG A 83 11.62 24.68 -9.99
N GLY A 84 12.58 24.63 -9.08
CA GLY A 84 13.46 23.49 -8.86
C GLY A 84 14.72 23.45 -9.72
N GLN A 85 15.01 24.54 -10.45
CA GLN A 85 16.30 24.68 -11.14
C GLN A 85 17.46 24.71 -10.14
N LEU A 86 18.56 24.00 -10.46
CA LEU A 86 19.65 23.71 -9.51
C LEU A 86 20.91 24.58 -9.66
N ASN A 87 20.89 25.63 -10.48
CA ASN A 87 22.11 26.36 -10.86
C ASN A 87 22.08 27.88 -10.59
N PRO A 88 22.27 28.35 -9.35
CA PRO A 88 22.09 27.64 -8.07
C PRO A 88 20.60 27.56 -7.68
N HIS A 89 20.23 26.67 -6.76
CA HIS A 89 18.86 26.60 -6.26
C HIS A 89 18.42 27.93 -5.61
N TYR A 90 17.29 28.51 -6.03
CA TYR A 90 16.86 29.84 -5.60
C TYR A 90 16.78 29.99 -4.07
N TYR A 91 16.17 29.04 -3.37
CA TYR A 91 16.08 29.08 -1.90
C TYR A 91 17.44 29.07 -1.19
N ASP A 92 18.51 28.61 -1.83
CA ASP A 92 19.87 28.71 -1.28
C ASP A 92 20.50 30.07 -1.50
N VAL A 93 20.15 30.75 -2.59
CA VAL A 93 20.57 32.13 -2.82
C VAL A 93 19.94 33.03 -1.78
N GLU A 94 18.62 32.99 -1.65
CA GLU A 94 17.92 33.86 -0.70
C GLU A 94 18.23 33.54 0.77
N ALA A 95 18.44 32.27 1.14
CA ALA A 95 18.86 31.90 2.50
C ALA A 95 20.25 32.48 2.84
N ARG A 96 21.20 32.45 1.89
CA ARG A 96 22.52 33.07 2.06
C ARG A 96 22.44 34.59 2.18
N GLU A 97 21.60 35.22 1.37
CA GLU A 97 21.37 36.68 1.44
C GLU A 97 20.77 37.11 2.79
N ARG A 98 19.92 36.27 3.39
CA ARG A 98 19.36 36.49 4.73
C ARG A 98 20.34 36.17 5.87
N GLY A 99 21.49 35.55 5.57
CA GLY A 99 22.45 35.10 6.58
C GLY A 99 21.95 33.92 7.41
N GLU A 100 21.07 33.07 6.86
CA GLU A 100 20.58 31.87 7.54
C GLU A 100 21.73 30.90 7.83
N ARG A 101 21.67 30.22 8.99
CA ARG A 101 22.74 29.29 9.36
C ARG A 101 22.66 28.04 8.49
N PRO A 102 23.79 27.39 8.17
CA PRO A 102 23.79 26.21 7.32
C PRO A 102 22.87 25.08 7.80
N ASN A 103 22.65 24.92 9.10
CA ASN A 103 21.84 23.84 9.67
C ASN A 103 20.44 24.27 10.12
N GLU A 104 20.03 25.50 9.81
CA GLU A 104 18.69 26.02 10.13
C GLU A 104 17.64 25.37 9.21
N ARG A 105 16.52 24.95 9.78
CA ARG A 105 15.38 24.42 9.03
C ARG A 105 14.04 24.81 9.68
N PRO A 106 12.98 25.02 8.89
CA PRO A 106 11.62 25.08 9.41
C PRO A 106 11.24 23.79 10.16
N GLY A 107 10.38 23.89 11.17
CA GLY A 107 9.93 22.74 11.96
C GLY A 107 9.21 21.66 11.13
N ALA A 108 8.44 22.10 10.13
CA ALA A 108 7.72 21.22 9.20
C ALA A 108 8.64 20.42 8.26
N TRP A 109 9.93 20.74 8.16
CA TRP A 109 10.84 20.01 7.29
C TRP A 109 11.48 18.87 8.04
N PRO A 110 11.34 17.60 7.63
CA PRO A 110 11.99 16.50 8.34
C PRO A 110 13.51 16.55 8.23
N GLU A 111 14.04 17.20 7.18
CA GLU A 111 15.47 17.35 6.92
C GLU A 111 15.81 18.75 6.44
N ARG A 112 17.10 19.10 6.49
CA ARG A 112 17.60 20.34 5.89
C ARG A 112 17.33 20.30 4.39
N ARG A 113 16.85 21.43 3.83
CA ARG A 113 16.60 21.58 2.39
C ARG A 113 15.67 20.49 1.85
N ALA A 114 14.63 20.18 2.63
CA ALA A 114 13.49 19.38 2.19
C ALA A 114 12.67 20.15 1.13
N TYR A 115 13.28 20.56 0.03
CA TYR A 115 12.65 21.36 -1.04
C TYR A 115 11.53 20.59 -1.74
N TRP A 116 11.46 19.28 -1.56
CA TRP A 116 10.31 18.48 -1.94
C TRP A 116 9.02 18.92 -1.24
N TYR A 117 9.10 19.50 -0.03
CA TYR A 117 7.96 20.14 0.67
C TYR A 117 7.24 21.17 -0.21
N GLN A 118 7.99 21.85 -1.09
CA GLN A 118 7.55 22.96 -1.95
C GLN A 118 7.63 22.61 -3.44
N GLN A 119 7.80 21.32 -3.75
CA GLN A 119 7.93 20.81 -5.12
C GLN A 119 9.09 21.47 -5.88
N ALA A 120 10.17 21.78 -5.18
CA ALA A 120 11.34 22.49 -5.72
C ALA A 120 12.63 21.68 -5.63
N HIS A 121 12.57 20.41 -5.21
CA HIS A 121 13.76 19.55 -5.16
C HIS A 121 14.34 19.23 -6.55
N LYS A 122 13.49 19.29 -7.60
CA LYS A 122 13.83 19.10 -9.01
C LYS A 122 12.87 19.90 -9.89
N PRO A 123 13.22 20.23 -11.14
CA PRO A 123 12.28 20.75 -12.13
C PRO A 123 11.06 19.83 -12.26
N LEU A 124 9.88 20.41 -12.51
CA LEU A 124 8.62 19.64 -12.54
C LEU A 124 8.68 18.41 -13.46
N LEU A 125 9.34 18.54 -14.63
CA LEU A 125 9.49 17.45 -15.61
C LEU A 125 10.25 16.23 -15.08
N GLU A 126 11.11 16.44 -14.08
CA GLU A 126 11.97 15.41 -13.48
C GLU A 126 11.37 14.82 -12.18
N GLN A 127 10.15 15.25 -11.78
CA GLN A 127 9.49 14.72 -10.59
C GLN A 127 8.72 13.42 -10.93
N ASP A 128 9.08 12.33 -10.25
CA ASP A 128 8.52 10.99 -10.50
C ASP A 128 7.22 10.75 -9.73
N THR A 129 7.10 11.33 -8.54
CA THR A 129 5.96 11.14 -7.62
C THR A 129 5.50 12.45 -7.00
N VAL A 130 4.23 12.52 -6.59
CA VAL A 130 3.75 13.66 -5.79
C VAL A 130 4.31 13.57 -4.39
N GLU A 131 4.93 14.66 -3.94
CA GLU A 131 5.65 14.76 -2.67
C GLU A 131 5.40 16.12 -2.02
N GLY A 132 5.72 16.22 -0.73
CA GLY A 132 5.61 17.46 0.01
C GLY A 132 4.20 17.79 0.43
N HIS A 133 3.99 19.06 0.76
CA HIS A 133 2.72 19.56 1.24
C HIS A 133 1.62 19.40 0.20
N SER A 134 0.47 18.87 0.62
CA SER A 134 -0.57 18.45 -0.32
C SER A 134 -1.19 19.62 -1.09
N VAL A 135 -1.60 20.70 -0.42
CA VAL A 135 -2.18 21.89 -1.09
C VAL A 135 -1.22 22.53 -2.10
N ARG A 136 0.08 22.63 -1.75
CA ARG A 136 1.10 23.21 -2.62
C ARG A 136 1.20 22.46 -3.96
N VAL A 137 1.31 21.14 -3.91
CA VAL A 137 1.39 20.32 -5.14
C VAL A 137 0.10 20.45 -5.96
N MET A 138 -1.07 20.48 -5.31
CA MET A 138 -2.36 20.60 -6.00
C MET A 138 -2.48 21.92 -6.76
N TYR A 139 -2.09 23.04 -6.15
CA TYR A 139 -2.15 24.34 -6.81
C TYR A 139 -1.15 24.44 -7.96
N LEU A 140 0.06 23.91 -7.78
CA LEU A 140 1.06 23.86 -8.85
C LEU A 140 0.57 23.04 -10.05
N LEU A 141 0.02 21.85 -9.82
CA LEU A 141 -0.41 20.95 -10.88
C LEU A 141 -1.71 21.42 -11.55
N ALA A 142 -2.61 22.08 -10.81
CA ALA A 142 -3.74 22.80 -11.40
C ALA A 142 -3.27 23.92 -12.34
N ALA A 143 -2.28 24.71 -11.93
CA ALA A 143 -1.70 25.76 -12.78
C ALA A 143 -1.02 25.19 -14.03
N ALA A 144 -0.23 24.12 -13.88
CA ALA A 144 0.43 23.46 -15.00
C ALA A 144 -0.58 22.89 -16.01
N ALA A 145 -1.69 22.31 -15.53
CA ALA A 145 -2.76 21.84 -16.39
C ALA A 145 -3.50 22.98 -17.11
N ASP A 146 -3.79 24.09 -16.41
CA ASP A 146 -4.35 25.31 -17.02
C ASP A 146 -3.41 25.88 -18.12
N LEU A 147 -2.09 25.84 -17.91
CA LEU A 147 -1.12 26.32 -18.90
C LEU A 147 -1.03 25.39 -20.11
N ALA A 148 -1.06 24.07 -19.89
CA ALA A 148 -1.14 23.08 -20.96
C ALA A 148 -2.41 23.22 -21.80
N ASP A 149 -3.50 23.80 -21.27
CA ASP A 149 -4.71 24.06 -22.06
C ASP A 149 -4.53 25.24 -23.02
N LEU A 150 -3.64 26.18 -22.69
CA LEU A 150 -3.44 27.46 -23.39
C LEU A 150 -2.20 27.52 -24.30
N ASP A 151 -1.22 26.65 -24.09
CA ASP A 151 0.07 26.65 -24.80
C ASP A 151 0.39 25.21 -25.25
N ASP A 152 0.30 24.96 -26.57
CA ASP A 152 0.51 23.63 -27.16
C ASP A 152 1.95 23.12 -26.97
N GLU A 153 2.96 23.99 -27.05
CA GLU A 153 4.36 23.60 -26.82
C GLU A 153 4.57 23.18 -25.36
N PHE A 154 3.96 23.94 -24.43
CA PHE A 154 3.96 23.56 -23.03
C PHE A 154 3.19 22.25 -22.81
N ARG A 155 2.03 22.06 -23.47
CA ARG A 155 1.23 20.84 -23.38
C ARG A 155 2.04 19.61 -23.77
N ASP A 156 2.65 19.63 -24.96
CA ASP A 156 3.40 18.50 -25.50
C ASP A 156 4.55 18.09 -24.57
N LYS A 157 5.19 19.08 -23.94
CA LYS A 157 6.30 18.88 -23.02
C LYS A 157 5.87 18.40 -21.62
N TYR A 158 4.81 18.99 -21.05
CA TYR A 158 4.47 18.81 -19.62
C TYR A 158 3.30 17.86 -19.37
N LEU A 159 2.39 17.63 -20.32
CA LEU A 159 1.22 16.77 -20.12
C LEU A 159 1.58 15.33 -19.70
N PRO A 160 2.63 14.69 -20.25
CA PRO A 160 3.06 13.37 -19.76
C PRO A 160 3.44 13.37 -18.27
N THR A 161 4.11 14.43 -17.81
CA THR A 161 4.49 14.62 -16.40
C THR A 161 3.27 14.87 -15.52
N ILE A 162 2.34 15.73 -15.96
CA ILE A 162 1.08 15.99 -15.25
C ILE A 162 0.29 14.69 -15.07
N ARG A 163 0.15 13.88 -16.13
CA ARG A 163 -0.49 12.55 -16.07
C ARG A 163 0.24 11.58 -15.13
N ARG A 164 1.58 11.54 -15.18
CA ARG A 164 2.40 10.68 -14.30
C ARG A 164 2.13 10.99 -12.84
N LEU A 165 2.15 12.27 -12.47
CA LEU A 165 1.91 12.72 -11.11
C LEU A 165 0.45 12.50 -10.68
N TRP A 166 -0.52 12.70 -11.59
CA TRP A 166 -1.93 12.38 -11.33
C TRP A 166 -2.11 10.90 -11.00
N ASN A 167 -1.55 10.02 -11.84
CA ASN A 167 -1.62 8.58 -11.66
C ASN A 167 -0.93 8.11 -10.38
N ASN A 168 0.19 8.74 -9.99
CA ASN A 168 0.85 8.46 -8.72
C ASN A 168 -0.04 8.84 -7.52
N MET A 169 -0.62 10.04 -7.53
CA MET A 169 -1.52 10.51 -6.48
C MET A 169 -2.72 9.57 -6.33
N VAL A 170 -3.52 9.41 -7.39
CA VAL A 170 -4.78 8.66 -7.34
C VAL A 170 -4.53 7.16 -7.09
N GLY A 171 -3.53 6.58 -7.75
CA GLY A 171 -3.30 5.13 -7.68
C GLY A 171 -2.54 4.65 -6.44
N LYS A 172 -1.84 5.54 -5.73
CA LYS A 172 -0.91 5.12 -4.66
C LYS A 172 -0.94 5.98 -3.39
N LYS A 173 -1.47 7.21 -3.42
CA LYS A 173 -1.34 8.17 -2.32
C LYS A 173 -2.63 8.95 -2.00
N MET A 174 -3.78 8.45 -2.44
CA MET A 174 -5.09 9.04 -2.19
C MET A 174 -5.91 8.12 -1.29
N TYR A 175 -6.54 8.68 -0.28
CA TYR A 175 -7.47 7.98 0.59
C TYR A 175 -8.76 7.63 -0.16
N LEU A 176 -9.49 6.63 0.35
CA LEU A 176 -10.76 6.22 -0.24
C LEU A 176 -11.79 7.36 -0.34
N THR A 177 -11.69 8.36 0.54
CA THR A 177 -12.54 9.56 0.57
C THR A 177 -12.11 10.63 -0.43
N GLY A 178 -11.09 10.39 -1.27
CA GLY A 178 -10.47 11.40 -2.12
C GLY A 178 -9.51 12.34 -1.38
N GLY A 179 -9.40 12.22 -0.05
CA GLY A 179 -8.43 12.97 0.75
C GLY A 179 -6.99 12.65 0.35
N VAL A 180 -6.10 13.64 0.48
CA VAL A 180 -4.66 13.47 0.22
C VAL A 180 -3.85 14.13 1.33
N GLY A 181 -2.69 13.54 1.64
CA GLY A 181 -1.84 13.97 2.74
C GLY A 181 -1.89 12.97 3.90
N ALA A 182 -0.87 12.11 3.99
CA ALA A 182 -0.80 11.06 5.01
C ALA A 182 -0.08 11.53 6.27
N ILE A 183 0.80 12.53 6.14
CA ILE A 183 1.72 12.93 7.20
C ILE A 183 1.31 14.30 7.74
N ASP A 184 1.01 14.32 9.03
CA ASP A 184 0.61 15.53 9.77
C ASP A 184 1.74 16.57 9.85
N GLN A 185 2.96 16.15 10.19
CA GLN A 185 4.12 17.03 10.39
C GLN A 185 4.38 18.03 9.25
N TRP A 186 4.08 17.65 8.02
CA TRP A 186 4.24 18.51 6.84
C TRP A 186 2.99 18.59 5.97
N GLU A 187 1.85 18.20 6.52
CA GLU A 187 0.53 18.40 5.93
C GLU A 187 0.47 17.84 4.49
N GLY A 188 1.05 16.65 4.30
CA GLY A 188 1.51 16.27 2.97
C GLY A 188 1.68 14.77 2.73
N PHE A 189 2.18 14.48 1.55
CA PHE A 189 2.30 13.10 1.06
C PHE A 189 3.35 12.31 1.84
N GLY A 190 3.03 11.04 2.12
CA GLY A 190 3.99 10.03 2.56
C GLY A 190 4.55 9.22 1.37
N ILE A 191 5.16 8.08 1.66
CA ILE A 191 5.58 7.12 0.64
C ILE A 191 4.37 6.46 -0.06
N ASN A 192 4.59 5.82 -1.21
CA ASN A 192 3.51 5.11 -1.92
C ASN A 192 2.85 4.06 -1.01
N TYR A 193 1.52 3.97 -1.07
CA TYR A 193 0.68 3.05 -0.31
C TYR A 193 0.69 3.23 1.22
N PHE A 194 1.39 4.23 1.76
CA PHE A 194 1.29 4.61 3.16
C PHE A 194 0.09 5.54 3.37
N LEU A 195 -1.04 4.96 3.79
CA LEU A 195 -2.33 5.65 3.95
C LEU A 195 -2.99 5.32 5.31
N PRO A 196 -2.32 5.56 6.45
CA PRO A 196 -2.90 5.30 7.78
C PRO A 196 -4.25 6.01 7.99
N GLN A 197 -5.17 5.36 8.69
CA GLN A 197 -6.57 5.80 8.82
C GLN A 197 -6.77 6.81 9.96
N ALA A 198 -5.90 6.76 10.96
CA ALA A 198 -5.93 7.57 12.18
C ALA A 198 -4.52 7.97 12.61
N THR A 199 -4.43 8.96 13.50
CA THR A 199 -3.16 9.47 14.03
C THR A 199 -2.34 8.41 14.76
N ASP A 200 -2.99 7.45 15.42
CA ASP A 200 -2.36 6.32 16.12
C ASP A 200 -1.79 5.25 15.17
N GLU A 201 -2.10 5.32 13.87
CA GLU A 201 -1.57 4.44 12.82
C GLU A 201 -0.38 5.07 12.04
N GLY A 202 0.10 6.24 12.47
CA GLY A 202 1.21 6.95 11.82
C GLY A 202 0.77 8.16 10.99
N GLY A 203 -0.48 8.60 11.12
CA GLY A 203 -1.00 9.86 10.57
C GLY A 203 -2.32 9.70 9.82
N CYS A 204 -3.02 10.79 9.55
CA CYS A 204 -4.09 10.87 8.56
C CYS A 204 -4.48 12.34 8.43
N TYR A 205 -3.76 13.12 7.60
CA TYR A 205 -4.00 14.56 7.55
C TYR A 205 -5.21 14.89 6.66
N ALA A 206 -5.20 14.38 5.43
CA ALA A 206 -6.31 14.49 4.49
C ALA A 206 -6.99 15.87 4.49
N GLU A 207 -6.20 16.93 4.35
CA GLU A 207 -6.66 18.31 4.56
C GLU A 207 -7.84 18.69 3.64
N THR A 208 -8.83 19.41 4.16
CA THR A 208 -9.97 19.90 3.36
C THR A 208 -9.52 20.77 2.17
N CYS A 209 -8.56 21.67 2.36
CA CYS A 209 -8.02 22.48 1.24
C CYS A 209 -7.34 21.62 0.18
N ALA A 210 -6.74 20.49 0.57
CA ALA A 210 -6.08 19.60 -0.37
C ALA A 210 -7.12 18.85 -1.20
N GLY A 211 -8.24 18.40 -0.61
CA GLY A 211 -9.39 17.86 -1.35
C GLY A 211 -9.97 18.85 -2.36
N ILE A 212 -10.10 20.13 -1.98
CA ILE A 212 -10.49 21.21 -2.90
C ILE A 212 -9.44 21.36 -4.02
N GLY A 213 -8.15 21.31 -3.69
CA GLY A 213 -7.06 21.34 -4.66
C GLY A 213 -7.13 20.19 -5.67
N VAL A 214 -7.47 18.97 -5.23
CA VAL A 214 -7.71 17.82 -6.11
C VAL A 214 -8.87 18.11 -7.07
N MET A 215 -10.00 18.64 -6.57
CA MET A 215 -11.13 19.03 -7.43
C MET A 215 -10.73 20.09 -8.46
N MET A 216 -9.95 21.10 -8.04
CA MET A 216 -9.43 22.13 -8.95
C MET A 216 -8.62 21.49 -10.07
N TRP A 217 -7.67 20.60 -9.74
CA TRP A 217 -6.82 19.93 -10.73
C TRP A 217 -7.61 18.99 -11.63
N ALA A 218 -8.50 18.17 -11.07
CA ALA A 218 -9.39 17.28 -11.81
C ALA A 218 -10.20 18.04 -12.88
N ASN A 219 -10.73 19.20 -12.51
CA ASN A 219 -11.47 20.06 -13.43
C ASN A 219 -10.62 20.55 -14.61
N ARG A 220 -9.34 20.88 -14.41
CA ARG A 220 -8.43 21.25 -15.51
C ARG A 220 -8.08 20.05 -16.38
N MET A 221 -7.89 18.88 -15.76
CA MET A 221 -7.65 17.65 -16.52
C MET A 221 -8.83 17.34 -17.45
N LEU A 222 -10.07 17.57 -17.02
CA LEU A 222 -11.26 17.41 -17.87
C LEU A 222 -11.30 18.38 -19.07
N GLN A 223 -10.68 19.56 -18.96
CA GLN A 223 -10.58 20.52 -20.08
C GLN A 223 -9.59 20.05 -21.14
N LEU A 224 -8.49 19.42 -20.70
CA LEU A 224 -7.44 18.85 -21.55
C LEU A 224 -7.86 17.52 -22.19
N GLU A 225 -8.45 16.64 -21.39
CA GLU A 225 -8.79 15.28 -21.75
C GLU A 225 -10.11 14.88 -21.09
N LEU A 226 -11.16 14.73 -21.90
CA LEU A 226 -12.45 14.25 -21.40
C LEU A 226 -12.35 12.75 -21.10
N ASP A 227 -12.17 12.41 -19.82
CA ASP A 227 -12.07 11.05 -19.30
C ASP A 227 -12.73 10.97 -17.92
N ARG A 228 -13.61 9.98 -17.73
CA ARG A 228 -14.37 9.82 -16.49
C ARG A 228 -13.48 9.65 -15.26
N LYS A 229 -12.24 9.18 -15.42
CA LYS A 229 -11.33 8.99 -14.28
C LYS A 229 -11.03 10.29 -13.54
N TYR A 230 -11.11 11.45 -14.20
CA TYR A 230 -10.92 12.75 -13.57
C TYR A 230 -12.19 13.21 -12.85
N SER A 231 -13.35 13.08 -13.50
CA SER A 231 -14.64 13.48 -12.94
C SER A 231 -15.15 12.55 -11.84
N ASP A 232 -14.76 11.27 -11.85
CA ASP A 232 -15.04 10.35 -10.75
C ASP A 232 -14.26 10.75 -9.48
N ILE A 233 -13.00 11.17 -9.61
CA ILE A 233 -12.20 11.69 -8.49
C ILE A 233 -12.71 13.05 -8.02
N LEU A 234 -13.15 13.91 -8.95
CA LEU A 234 -13.82 15.17 -8.63
C LEU A 234 -15.07 14.92 -7.77
N GLU A 235 -15.94 14.00 -8.21
CA GLU A 235 -17.15 13.61 -7.47
C GLU A 235 -16.81 12.99 -6.11
N LEU A 236 -15.81 12.11 -6.06
CA LEU A 236 -15.35 11.47 -4.83
C LEU A 236 -14.91 12.50 -3.79
N CYS A 237 -14.07 13.47 -4.19
CA CYS A 237 -13.61 14.52 -3.28
C CYS A 237 -14.76 15.38 -2.79
N LEU A 238 -15.66 15.80 -3.69
CA LEU A 238 -16.81 16.63 -3.35
C LEU A 238 -17.67 15.98 -2.27
N TYR A 239 -18.16 14.76 -2.52
CA TYR A 239 -19.11 14.10 -1.61
C TYR A 239 -18.49 13.53 -0.33
N ASN A 240 -17.16 13.44 -0.26
CA ASN A 240 -16.48 12.83 0.88
C ASN A 240 -15.55 13.86 1.55
N CYS A 241 -14.27 13.98 1.16
CA CYS A 241 -13.32 14.81 1.91
C CYS A 241 -13.59 16.33 1.91
N VAL A 242 -14.38 16.86 0.98
CA VAL A 242 -14.68 18.30 0.91
C VAL A 242 -15.95 18.66 1.68
N LEU A 243 -17.11 18.08 1.34
CA LEU A 243 -18.36 18.43 2.03
C LEU A 243 -18.38 18.02 3.51
N THR A 244 -17.62 16.98 3.90
CA THR A 244 -17.47 16.61 5.32
C THR A 244 -16.63 17.61 6.12
N GLY A 245 -15.87 18.48 5.44
CA GLY A 245 -15.06 19.55 6.02
C GLY A 245 -15.87 20.61 6.78
N MET A 246 -17.20 20.61 6.67
CA MET A 246 -18.12 21.58 7.26
C MET A 246 -19.27 20.87 7.97
N SER A 247 -19.80 21.45 9.05
CA SER A 247 -21.03 21.00 9.70
C SER A 247 -22.25 21.27 8.81
N ILE A 248 -23.34 20.53 9.05
CA ILE A 248 -24.60 20.68 8.31
C ILE A 248 -25.13 22.13 8.38
N ASP A 249 -24.96 22.81 9.52
CA ASP A 249 -25.39 24.19 9.72
C ASP A 249 -24.38 25.25 9.24
N GLY A 250 -23.22 24.83 8.72
CA GLY A 250 -22.19 25.70 8.17
C GLY A 250 -21.38 26.50 9.18
N LYS A 251 -21.42 26.15 10.47
CA LYS A 251 -20.80 26.94 11.55
C LYS A 251 -19.53 26.34 12.16
N ALA A 252 -19.28 25.06 11.95
CA ALA A 252 -18.09 24.37 12.44
C ALA A 252 -17.39 23.64 11.30
N PHE A 253 -16.07 23.54 11.38
CA PHE A 253 -15.20 23.05 10.31
C PHE A 253 -14.22 22.02 10.84
N THR A 254 -13.75 21.12 9.97
CA THR A 254 -12.53 20.37 10.24
C THR A 254 -11.41 20.82 9.31
N TYR A 255 -10.19 20.80 9.82
CA TYR A 255 -9.00 20.97 9.00
C TYR A 255 -8.53 19.62 8.46
N VAL A 256 -8.53 18.62 9.35
CA VAL A 256 -8.06 17.24 9.14
C VAL A 256 -9.25 16.31 8.91
N ASN A 257 -9.25 15.53 7.83
CA ASN A 257 -10.35 14.61 7.49
C ASN A 257 -9.91 13.16 7.69
N GLN A 258 -9.61 12.81 8.94
CA GLN A 258 -9.21 11.44 9.30
C GLN A 258 -10.32 10.43 9.02
N LEU A 259 -9.94 9.21 8.64
CA LEU A 259 -10.88 8.14 8.28
C LEU A 259 -11.30 7.30 9.49
N ALA A 260 -10.50 7.32 10.56
CA ALA A 260 -10.83 6.73 11.85
C ALA A 260 -10.44 7.70 12.98
N SER A 261 -11.16 7.61 14.10
CA SER A 261 -10.80 8.33 15.33
C SER A 261 -9.90 7.47 16.23
N SER A 262 -9.19 8.12 17.15
CA SER A 262 -8.38 7.45 18.17
C SER A 262 -8.64 8.08 19.56
N PRO A 263 -8.25 7.42 20.67
CA PRO A 263 -8.49 7.95 22.03
C PRO A 263 -7.90 9.35 22.27
N GLY A 264 -6.79 9.67 21.60
CA GLY A 264 -6.13 10.97 21.71
C GLY A 264 -6.68 12.03 20.75
N GLU A 265 -7.25 11.62 19.62
CA GLU A 265 -7.68 12.50 18.54
C GLU A 265 -9.09 12.11 18.05
N PRO A 266 -10.15 12.55 18.75
CA PRO A 266 -11.52 12.31 18.32
C PRO A 266 -11.84 13.11 17.06
N SER A 267 -12.63 12.53 16.15
CA SER A 267 -13.10 13.23 14.94
C SER A 267 -14.09 14.34 15.33
N ARG A 268 -13.62 15.60 15.40
CA ARG A 268 -14.43 16.75 15.81
C ARG A 268 -14.23 17.94 14.87
N ARG A 269 -15.29 18.75 14.76
CA ARG A 269 -15.26 20.06 14.09
C ARG A 269 -15.11 21.16 15.14
N TYR A 270 -14.51 22.27 14.73
CA TYR A 270 -14.24 23.45 15.54
C TYR A 270 -14.84 24.68 14.87
N ASP A 271 -15.21 25.69 15.66
CA ASP A 271 -15.76 26.93 15.14
C ASP A 271 -14.76 27.65 14.22
N TRP A 272 -13.45 27.62 14.56
CA TRP A 272 -12.39 28.29 13.80
C TRP A 272 -10.99 27.74 14.15
N PHE A 273 -9.97 28.21 13.43
CA PHE A 273 -8.55 27.82 13.59
C PHE A 273 -7.63 29.04 13.56
N ASP A 274 -6.43 28.94 14.17
CA ASP A 274 -5.38 29.97 14.01
C ASP A 274 -4.91 30.07 12.55
N CYS A 275 -4.74 28.91 11.88
CA CYS A 275 -4.57 28.81 10.44
C CYS A 275 -5.93 28.56 9.77
N ALA A 276 -6.65 29.63 9.44
CA ALA A 276 -8.03 29.53 8.95
C ALA A 276 -8.16 29.48 7.42
N CYS A 277 -7.39 28.63 6.74
CA CYS A 277 -7.53 28.45 5.29
C CYS A 277 -8.80 27.67 4.92
N CYS A 278 -9.17 26.63 5.68
CA CYS A 278 -10.28 25.73 5.32
C CYS A 278 -11.66 26.42 5.24
N PRO A 279 -12.12 27.20 6.23
CA PRO A 279 -13.47 27.77 6.19
C PRO A 279 -13.75 28.69 4.98
N PRO A 280 -12.93 29.72 4.67
CA PRO A 280 -13.17 30.56 3.49
C PRO A 280 -12.92 29.80 2.18
N ASN A 281 -12.05 28.79 2.18
CA ASN A 281 -11.79 27.95 1.01
C ASN A 281 -13.00 27.06 0.66
N LEU A 282 -13.66 26.49 1.66
CA LEU A 282 -14.96 25.81 1.50
C LEU A 282 -16.04 26.77 1.00
N ALA A 283 -16.18 27.94 1.64
CA ALA A 283 -17.19 28.93 1.25
C ALA A 283 -17.05 29.36 -0.22
N ARG A 284 -15.83 29.66 -0.69
CA ARG A 284 -15.62 30.01 -2.11
C ARG A 284 -15.89 28.83 -3.04
N THR A 285 -15.59 27.59 -2.61
CA THR A 285 -15.84 26.38 -3.40
C THR A 285 -17.33 26.16 -3.58
N MET A 286 -18.11 26.31 -2.52
CA MET A 286 -19.58 26.24 -2.59
C MET A 286 -20.16 27.34 -3.49
N GLY A 287 -19.61 28.56 -3.41
CA GLY A 287 -19.99 29.66 -4.29
C GLY A 287 -19.69 29.41 -5.78
N PHE A 288 -18.72 28.54 -6.08
CA PHE A 288 -18.31 28.19 -7.45
C PHE A 288 -18.73 26.77 -7.87
N LEU A 289 -19.56 26.08 -7.08
CA LEU A 289 -19.82 24.65 -7.26
C LEU A 289 -20.38 24.30 -8.65
N ALA A 290 -21.24 25.17 -9.20
CA ALA A 290 -21.80 25.00 -10.54
C ALA A 290 -20.74 24.95 -11.66
N GLY A 291 -19.57 25.55 -11.45
CA GLY A 291 -18.46 25.53 -12.40
C GLY A 291 -17.78 24.15 -12.56
N TYR A 292 -18.10 23.19 -11.68
CA TYR A 292 -17.59 21.82 -11.74
C TYR A 292 -18.58 20.83 -12.39
N PHE A 293 -19.80 21.26 -12.67
CA PHE A 293 -20.86 20.36 -13.12
C PHE A 293 -20.78 20.06 -14.61
N TRP A 294 -20.26 20.99 -15.38
CA TRP A 294 -20.26 20.92 -16.82
C TRP A 294 -19.18 21.79 -17.44
N ASP A 295 -18.76 21.41 -18.65
CA ASP A 295 -18.08 22.30 -19.59
C ASP A 295 -18.92 22.44 -20.87
N LEU A 296 -18.83 23.62 -21.48
CA LEU A 296 -19.50 23.94 -22.74
C LEU A 296 -18.47 24.53 -23.69
N LYS A 297 -18.35 23.94 -24.88
CA LYS A 297 -17.53 24.45 -25.98
C LYS A 297 -18.41 24.73 -27.19
N GLU A 298 -18.42 25.98 -27.63
CA GLU A 298 -18.95 26.35 -28.94
C GLU A 298 -17.82 26.21 -29.96
N ILE A 299 -18.01 25.33 -30.93
CA ILE A 299 -17.05 25.10 -32.00
C ILE A 299 -17.57 25.83 -33.23
N GLN A 300 -16.86 26.90 -33.56
CA GLN A 300 -17.06 27.64 -34.79
C GLN A 300 -16.06 27.15 -35.82
N GLU A 301 -16.46 27.15 -37.08
CA GLU A 301 -15.57 26.89 -38.20
C GLU A 301 -14.48 27.96 -38.23
N ASP A 302 -13.20 27.56 -38.23
CA ASP A 302 -12.10 28.52 -38.18
C ASP A 302 -12.01 29.35 -39.49
N ALA A 303 -11.39 30.54 -39.40
CA ALA A 303 -11.34 31.48 -40.51
C ALA A 303 -10.51 30.97 -41.70
N GLU A 304 -9.52 30.10 -41.47
CA GLU A 304 -8.65 29.54 -42.51
C GLU A 304 -9.36 28.44 -43.31
N SER A 305 -10.09 27.55 -42.63
CA SER A 305 -10.99 26.55 -43.22
C SER A 305 -12.07 27.21 -44.07
N ARG A 306 -12.62 28.33 -43.59
CA ARG A 306 -13.62 29.14 -44.30
C ARG A 306 -13.03 29.81 -45.56
N GLN A 307 -11.79 30.30 -45.48
CA GLN A 307 -11.09 30.93 -46.60
C GLN A 307 -10.65 29.90 -47.65
N MET A 308 -10.15 28.74 -47.23
CA MET A 308 -9.75 27.65 -48.12
C MET A 308 -10.94 27.04 -48.87
N ALA A 309 -12.12 26.94 -48.24
CA ALA A 309 -13.35 26.53 -48.90
C ALA A 309 -13.85 27.57 -49.93
N TYR A 310 -13.63 28.87 -49.67
CA TYR A 310 -13.95 29.96 -50.59
C TYR A 310 -13.03 29.96 -51.83
N GLU A 311 -11.77 29.58 -51.66
CA GLU A 311 -10.77 29.50 -52.75
C GLU A 311 -10.97 28.27 -53.68
N LEU A 312 -11.78 27.28 -53.28
CA LEU A 312 -11.99 26.02 -54.02
C LEU A 312 -13.28 25.94 -54.85
N ASP A 313 -14.03 27.04 -55.02
CA ASP A 313 -15.18 27.22 -55.94
C ASP A 313 -16.24 26.10 -55.91
N PHE A 314 -16.59 25.64 -54.71
CA PHE A 314 -17.81 24.87 -54.46
C PHE A 314 -18.86 25.78 -53.84
N ASP A 315 -20.16 25.51 -54.09
CA ASP A 315 -21.29 26.09 -53.34
C ASP A 315 -21.11 25.80 -51.84
N TYR A 316 -20.33 26.65 -51.16
CA TYR A 316 -19.92 26.45 -49.78
C TYR A 316 -21.03 26.94 -48.86
N ILE A 317 -21.65 25.99 -48.19
CA ILE A 317 -22.59 26.24 -47.10
C ILE A 317 -21.77 26.16 -45.80
N PRO A 318 -21.61 27.25 -45.04
CA PRO A 318 -20.90 27.23 -43.77
C PRO A 318 -21.46 26.15 -42.84
N ALA A 319 -20.60 25.41 -42.16
CA ALA A 319 -21.05 24.43 -41.18
C ALA A 319 -21.75 25.18 -40.03
N GLU A 320 -22.96 24.75 -39.66
CA GLU A 320 -23.63 25.33 -38.50
C GLU A 320 -22.76 25.17 -37.24
N PRO A 321 -22.59 26.24 -36.42
CA PRO A 321 -21.80 26.19 -35.20
C PRO A 321 -22.23 25.00 -34.35
N SER A 322 -21.31 24.14 -33.95
CA SER A 322 -21.63 22.98 -33.11
C SER A 322 -21.41 23.33 -31.64
N VAL A 323 -22.33 22.90 -30.77
CA VAL A 323 -22.20 23.10 -29.33
C VAL A 323 -21.97 21.75 -28.67
N LYS A 324 -20.91 21.61 -27.88
CA LYS A 324 -20.65 20.41 -27.07
C LYS A 324 -20.80 20.75 -25.59
N ILE A 325 -21.65 20.01 -24.90
CA ILE A 325 -21.86 20.11 -23.45
C ILE A 325 -21.42 18.81 -22.82
N ASN A 326 -20.51 18.85 -21.86
CA ASN A 326 -20.11 17.67 -21.09
C ASN A 326 -20.65 17.81 -19.69
N VAL A 327 -21.40 16.83 -19.22
CA VAL A 327 -21.97 16.79 -17.88
C VAL A 327 -21.09 15.90 -17.02
N HIS A 328 -20.43 16.51 -16.04
CA HIS A 328 -19.49 15.85 -15.14
C HIS A 328 -20.14 15.47 -13.81
N LEU A 329 -20.98 16.34 -13.24
CA LEU A 329 -21.68 16.08 -11.99
C LEU A 329 -23.20 16.16 -12.16
N TYR A 330 -23.90 15.48 -11.27
CA TYR A 330 -25.35 15.40 -11.24
C TYR A 330 -25.87 16.04 -9.96
N SER A 331 -26.74 17.04 -10.12
CA SER A 331 -27.57 17.63 -9.06
C SER A 331 -28.63 18.51 -9.72
N SER A 332 -29.70 18.86 -8.99
CA SER A 332 -30.79 19.67 -9.54
C SER A 332 -30.33 21.11 -9.80
N CYS A 333 -30.18 21.48 -11.07
CA CYS A 333 -29.64 22.77 -11.49
C CYS A 333 -29.91 23.06 -12.98
N THR A 334 -29.74 24.32 -13.40
CA THR A 334 -29.96 24.72 -14.80
C THR A 334 -28.75 25.50 -15.32
N LEU A 335 -28.12 24.98 -16.38
CA LEU A 335 -27.15 25.73 -17.18
C LEU A 335 -27.93 26.67 -18.12
N THR A 336 -27.59 27.96 -18.13
CA THR A 336 -28.07 28.94 -19.12
C THR A 336 -26.88 29.62 -19.75
N GLN A 337 -26.75 29.51 -21.08
CA GLN A 337 -25.65 30.09 -21.84
C GLN A 337 -26.21 30.90 -23.02
N THR A 338 -25.70 32.12 -23.21
CA THR A 338 -25.90 32.87 -24.45
C THR A 338 -24.83 32.43 -25.45
N LEU A 339 -25.23 31.88 -26.59
CA LEU A 339 -24.33 31.45 -27.68
C LEU A 339 -23.85 32.67 -28.48
N ALA A 340 -22.83 32.51 -29.32
CA ALA A 340 -22.26 33.63 -30.09
C ALA A 340 -23.26 34.30 -31.06
N ASP A 341 -24.27 33.57 -31.51
CA ASP A 341 -25.37 34.10 -32.34
C ASP A 341 -26.43 34.88 -31.54
N GLY A 342 -26.27 34.97 -30.21
CA GLY A 342 -27.19 35.64 -29.29
C GLY A 342 -28.36 34.77 -28.82
N SER A 343 -28.50 33.54 -29.35
CA SER A 343 -29.51 32.59 -28.88
C SER A 343 -29.19 32.08 -27.47
N ILE A 344 -30.23 31.59 -26.77
CA ILE A 344 -30.09 31.09 -25.41
C ILE A 344 -30.22 29.57 -25.43
N LEU A 345 -29.17 28.89 -24.95
CA LEU A 345 -29.19 27.47 -24.63
C LEU A 345 -29.47 27.27 -23.14
N LYS A 346 -30.39 26.36 -22.82
CA LYS A 346 -30.64 25.90 -21.45
C LYS A 346 -30.57 24.38 -21.37
N LEU A 347 -29.86 23.87 -20.36
CA LEU A 347 -29.88 22.46 -19.99
C LEU A 347 -30.22 22.37 -18.51
N GLU A 348 -31.42 21.87 -18.22
CA GLU A 348 -31.92 21.63 -16.86
C GLU A 348 -31.67 20.18 -16.46
N GLN A 349 -31.19 19.96 -15.25
CA GLN A 349 -31.10 18.68 -14.55
C GLN A 349 -32.10 18.66 -13.40
N ARG A 350 -32.87 17.58 -13.25
CA ARG A 350 -33.69 17.31 -12.06
C ARG A 350 -33.37 15.92 -11.54
N THR A 351 -32.94 15.86 -10.30
CA THR A 351 -32.49 14.60 -9.67
C THR A 351 -32.51 14.70 -8.15
N ASP A 352 -32.57 13.53 -7.53
CA ASP A 352 -32.41 13.29 -6.10
C ASP A 352 -31.01 12.69 -5.82
N TRP A 353 -30.03 13.04 -6.65
CA TRP A 353 -28.62 12.65 -6.50
C TRP A 353 -28.05 13.28 -5.22
N PRO A 354 -27.28 12.56 -4.38
CA PRO A 354 -26.70 11.22 -4.59
C PRO A 354 -27.57 10.05 -4.10
N TRP A 355 -28.80 10.29 -3.65
CA TRP A 355 -29.67 9.25 -3.07
C TRP A 355 -30.27 8.32 -4.12
N LYS A 356 -30.66 8.87 -5.28
CA LYS A 356 -31.21 8.12 -6.42
C LYS A 356 -30.42 8.40 -7.67
N GLY A 357 -30.21 7.37 -8.49
CA GLY A 357 -29.42 7.47 -9.71
C GLY A 357 -30.17 7.93 -10.96
N ALA A 358 -31.43 8.38 -10.82
CA ALA A 358 -32.24 8.91 -11.91
C ALA A 358 -31.99 10.42 -12.08
N VAL A 359 -31.67 10.85 -13.29
CA VAL A 359 -31.44 12.25 -13.66
C VAL A 359 -32.27 12.59 -14.89
N GLU A 360 -33.28 13.43 -14.70
CA GLU A 360 -34.09 13.97 -15.80
C GLU A 360 -33.40 15.20 -16.38
N PHE A 361 -33.29 15.22 -17.70
CA PHE A 361 -32.74 16.35 -18.45
C PHE A 361 -33.81 17.01 -19.31
N HIS A 362 -33.71 18.33 -19.44
CA HIS A 362 -34.49 19.11 -20.36
C HIS A 362 -33.58 20.12 -21.08
N LEU A 363 -33.35 19.88 -22.37
CA LEU A 363 -32.57 20.73 -23.25
C LEU A 363 -33.49 21.67 -24.03
N GLN A 364 -33.20 22.97 -23.96
CA GLN A 364 -33.86 24.00 -24.74
C GLN A 364 -32.79 24.76 -25.51
N THR A 365 -32.74 24.57 -26.83
CA THR A 365 -31.76 25.23 -27.71
C THR A 365 -32.36 25.40 -29.10
N SER A 366 -32.01 26.48 -29.79
CA SER A 366 -32.28 26.65 -31.23
C SER A 366 -31.18 26.03 -32.10
N ASN A 367 -30.04 25.68 -31.52
CA ASN A 367 -28.91 25.09 -32.24
C ASN A 367 -29.12 23.58 -32.47
N GLN A 368 -29.34 23.20 -33.72
CA GLN A 368 -29.62 21.80 -34.12
C GLN A 368 -28.38 20.91 -34.11
N ASN A 369 -27.18 21.49 -33.95
CA ASN A 369 -25.89 20.80 -33.91
C ASN A 369 -25.33 20.70 -32.48
N THR A 370 -26.22 20.60 -31.49
CA THR A 370 -25.87 20.44 -30.08
C THR A 370 -25.60 18.96 -29.75
N THR A 371 -24.47 18.66 -29.13
CA THR A 371 -24.12 17.34 -28.57
C THR A 371 -24.02 17.42 -27.05
N VAL A 372 -24.62 16.47 -26.34
CA VAL A 372 -24.50 16.36 -24.88
C VAL A 372 -23.76 15.06 -24.55
N ARG A 373 -22.74 15.13 -23.70
CA ARG A 373 -21.95 13.99 -23.23
C ARG A 373 -22.16 13.80 -21.74
N LEU A 374 -22.73 12.66 -21.33
CA LEU A 374 -23.08 12.37 -19.93
C LEU A 374 -22.04 11.42 -19.32
N ARG A 375 -21.45 11.77 -18.17
CA ARG A 375 -20.55 10.85 -17.46
C ARG A 375 -21.28 9.59 -17.00
N ILE A 376 -20.75 8.41 -17.31
CA ILE A 376 -21.14 7.15 -16.67
C ILE A 376 -20.14 6.91 -15.52
N PRO A 377 -20.55 7.07 -14.25
CA PRO A 377 -19.64 6.90 -13.11
C PRO A 377 -18.99 5.52 -13.13
N SER A 378 -17.70 5.42 -12.81
CA SER A 378 -17.01 4.10 -12.80
C SER A 378 -17.57 3.10 -11.80
N TRP A 379 -18.24 3.57 -10.75
CA TRP A 379 -18.87 2.72 -9.76
C TRP A 379 -20.23 2.14 -10.20
N ALA A 380 -20.79 2.60 -11.32
CA ALA A 380 -22.05 2.09 -11.85
C ALA A 380 -21.80 0.96 -12.86
N ASP A 381 -22.40 -0.21 -12.61
CA ASP A 381 -22.24 -1.39 -13.48
C ASP A 381 -23.00 -1.28 -14.80
N GLU A 382 -24.11 -0.52 -14.81
CA GLU A 382 -24.94 -0.29 -15.99
C GLU A 382 -25.49 1.13 -16.04
N TYR A 383 -25.96 1.55 -17.21
CA TYR A 383 -26.74 2.78 -17.38
C TYR A 383 -27.95 2.54 -18.28
N LYS A 384 -28.96 3.38 -18.14
CA LYS A 384 -30.16 3.40 -19.00
C LYS A 384 -30.43 4.83 -19.46
N ILE A 385 -30.85 4.97 -20.71
CA ILE A 385 -31.31 6.22 -21.30
C ILE A 385 -32.73 6.03 -21.86
N LYS A 386 -33.62 6.98 -21.59
CA LYS A 386 -34.99 7.01 -22.15
C LYS A 386 -35.30 8.39 -22.71
N PRO A 387 -35.80 8.51 -23.96
CA PRO A 387 -36.00 7.45 -24.96
C PRO A 387 -34.70 6.74 -25.37
N SER A 388 -34.81 5.50 -25.84
CA SER A 388 -33.66 4.64 -26.13
C SER A 388 -32.79 5.22 -27.25
N LEU A 389 -31.47 5.17 -27.09
CA LEU A 389 -30.53 5.57 -28.14
C LEU A 389 -30.26 4.38 -29.08
N THR A 390 -30.49 4.55 -30.39
CA THR A 390 -30.37 3.46 -31.38
C THR A 390 -28.94 2.91 -31.51
N SER A 391 -27.93 3.77 -31.35
CA SER A 391 -26.52 3.40 -31.35
C SER A 391 -25.81 4.21 -30.28
N ALA A 392 -25.59 3.60 -29.11
CA ALA A 392 -24.92 4.26 -28.00
C ALA A 392 -23.40 4.27 -28.22
N GLN A 393 -22.83 5.48 -28.24
CA GLN A 393 -21.37 5.67 -28.26
C GLN A 393 -20.92 6.12 -26.87
N VAL A 394 -19.90 5.46 -26.34
CA VAL A 394 -19.28 5.81 -25.06
C VAL A 394 -17.80 6.07 -25.31
N GLU A 395 -17.35 7.27 -24.99
CA GLU A 395 -15.96 7.72 -25.16
C GLU A 395 -15.38 8.01 -23.77
N ASN A 396 -14.34 7.27 -23.36
CA ASN A 396 -13.68 7.43 -22.06
C ASN A 396 -14.65 7.54 -20.88
N GLY A 397 -15.74 6.76 -20.91
CA GLY A 397 -16.77 6.76 -19.88
C GLY A 397 -17.83 7.85 -19.99
N TYR A 398 -17.91 8.60 -21.08
CA TYR A 398 -18.99 9.54 -21.37
C TYR A 398 -19.91 9.01 -22.47
N LEU A 399 -21.20 8.90 -22.18
CA LEU A 399 -22.25 8.59 -23.17
C LEU A 399 -22.47 9.79 -24.06
N VAL A 400 -22.29 9.63 -25.37
CA VAL A 400 -22.49 10.67 -26.37
C VAL A 400 -23.95 10.67 -26.85
N LEU A 401 -24.66 11.77 -26.61
CA LEU A 401 -25.98 12.03 -27.16
C LEU A 401 -25.83 12.93 -28.41
N PRO A 402 -25.97 12.37 -29.62
CA PRO A 402 -25.72 13.10 -30.84
C PRO A 402 -26.83 14.12 -31.13
N PRO A 403 -26.58 15.13 -31.99
CA PRO A 403 -27.55 16.19 -32.27
C PRO A 403 -28.90 15.69 -32.77
N LYS A 404 -28.90 14.65 -33.64
CA LYS A 404 -30.12 14.02 -34.13
C LYS A 404 -31.02 13.51 -33.00
N TYR A 405 -30.43 12.84 -32.01
CA TYR A 405 -31.18 12.32 -30.85
C TYR A 405 -31.78 13.47 -30.03
N LEU A 406 -31.02 14.53 -29.81
CA LEU A 406 -31.44 15.67 -28.98
C LEU A 406 -32.50 16.54 -29.66
N CYS A 407 -32.50 16.64 -30.99
CA CYS A 407 -33.56 17.31 -31.75
C CYS A 407 -34.91 16.57 -31.64
N GLU A 408 -34.88 15.24 -31.64
CA GLU A 408 -36.06 14.40 -31.47
C GLU A 408 -36.51 14.31 -30.00
N ASN A 409 -35.59 14.44 -29.06
CA ASN A 409 -35.79 14.21 -27.64
C ASN A 409 -35.21 15.36 -26.79
N SER A 410 -35.96 16.46 -26.70
CA SER A 410 -35.59 17.59 -25.82
C SER A 410 -35.66 17.24 -24.33
N ARG A 411 -36.33 16.15 -23.97
CA ARG A 411 -36.39 15.59 -22.62
C ARG A 411 -35.92 14.15 -22.64
N PHE A 412 -35.00 13.81 -21.75
CA PHE A 412 -34.47 12.46 -21.62
C PHE A 412 -34.13 12.14 -20.17
N LEU A 413 -34.26 10.88 -19.81
CA LEU A 413 -33.96 10.35 -18.48
C LEU A 413 -32.71 9.47 -18.57
N PHE A 414 -31.67 9.85 -17.84
CA PHE A 414 -30.51 9.02 -17.59
C PHE A 414 -30.68 8.32 -16.24
N THR A 415 -30.31 7.05 -16.13
CA THR A 415 -30.41 6.30 -14.87
C THR A 415 -29.25 5.36 -14.69
N VAL A 416 -28.65 5.38 -13.49
CA VAL A 416 -27.66 4.40 -13.03
C VAL A 416 -28.12 3.75 -11.73
N PRO A 417 -27.81 2.47 -11.48
CA PRO A 417 -28.16 1.80 -10.23
C PRO A 417 -27.30 2.31 -9.07
N MET A 418 -27.94 2.66 -7.95
CA MET A 418 -27.27 3.08 -6.71
C MET A 418 -27.24 1.91 -5.72
N MET A 419 -26.26 1.02 -5.86
CA MET A 419 -26.15 -0.18 -5.01
C MET A 419 -25.02 -0.04 -3.98
N PRO A 420 -25.16 -0.60 -2.77
CA PRO A 420 -24.08 -0.69 -1.81
C PRO A 420 -23.00 -1.64 -2.32
N ARG A 421 -21.74 -1.25 -2.14
CA ARG A 421 -20.57 -2.01 -2.57
C ARG A 421 -19.49 -1.99 -1.50
N LEU A 422 -18.64 -3.01 -1.54
CA LEU A 422 -17.48 -3.11 -0.68
C LEU A 422 -16.25 -2.68 -1.45
N ILE A 423 -15.43 -1.81 -0.85
CA ILE A 423 -14.18 -1.35 -1.42
C ILE A 423 -13.04 -1.78 -0.50
N LYS A 424 -11.98 -2.33 -1.09
CA LYS A 424 -10.78 -2.77 -0.37
C LYS A 424 -9.58 -1.95 -0.84
N PRO A 425 -8.64 -1.62 0.06
CA PRO A 425 -7.40 -0.97 -0.33
C PRO A 425 -6.55 -1.92 -1.19
N HIS A 426 -5.61 -1.35 -1.93
CA HIS A 426 -4.61 -2.13 -2.65
C HIS A 426 -3.78 -2.98 -1.67
N PRO A 427 -3.39 -4.23 -2.01
CA PRO A 427 -2.63 -5.10 -1.09
C PRO A 427 -1.36 -4.48 -0.51
N TYR A 428 -0.67 -3.63 -1.27
CA TYR A 428 0.54 -2.92 -0.81
C TYR A 428 0.28 -1.85 0.27
N ALA A 429 -0.99 -1.46 0.50
CA ALA A 429 -1.32 -0.63 1.65
C ALA A 429 -1.22 -1.39 2.97
N ASN A 430 -1.17 -2.73 2.92
CA ASN A 430 -1.07 -3.62 4.08
C ASN A 430 -2.14 -3.36 5.15
N GLN A 431 -3.35 -3.02 4.70
CA GLN A 431 -4.50 -2.72 5.56
C GLN A 431 -5.57 -3.80 5.42
N SER A 432 -5.89 -4.45 6.53
CA SER A 432 -6.94 -5.46 6.62
C SER A 432 -8.31 -4.84 6.86
N ILE A 433 -8.69 -3.86 6.02
CA ILE A 433 -9.96 -3.13 6.12
C ILE A 433 -10.83 -3.32 4.88
N THR A 434 -12.14 -3.21 5.09
CA THR A 434 -13.15 -3.12 4.03
C THR A 434 -13.99 -1.88 4.32
N ALA A 435 -14.24 -1.08 3.30
CA ALA A 435 -15.14 0.07 3.39
C ALA A 435 -16.45 -0.19 2.65
N VAL A 436 -17.50 0.47 3.09
CA VAL A 436 -18.81 0.46 2.43
C VAL A 436 -18.98 1.75 1.66
N ALA A 437 -19.43 1.66 0.41
CA ALA A 437 -19.80 2.82 -0.40
C ALA A 437 -21.13 2.56 -1.11
N ARG A 438 -21.87 3.63 -1.44
CA ARG A 438 -23.07 3.58 -2.27
C ARG A 438 -23.13 4.84 -3.12
N GLY A 439 -23.28 4.68 -4.44
CA GLY A 439 -23.15 5.83 -5.35
C GLY A 439 -21.78 6.52 -5.16
N PRO A 440 -21.70 7.85 -5.08
CA PRO A 440 -20.44 8.56 -4.82
C PRO A 440 -20.04 8.63 -3.33
N ILE A 441 -20.88 8.16 -2.41
CA ILE A 441 -20.68 8.32 -0.96
C ILE A 441 -19.93 7.10 -0.39
N VAL A 442 -18.86 7.37 0.34
CA VAL A 442 -18.18 6.43 1.24
C VAL A 442 -18.82 6.58 2.62
N TYR A 443 -19.26 5.47 3.19
CA TYR A 443 -19.95 5.44 4.48
C TYR A 443 -18.97 5.28 5.64
N CYS A 444 -19.36 5.78 6.80
CA CYS A 444 -18.68 5.55 8.07
C CYS A 444 -19.64 4.95 9.11
N ILE A 445 -19.09 4.58 10.27
CA ILE A 445 -19.81 4.13 11.45
C ILE A 445 -19.44 5.06 12.60
N GLU A 446 -20.43 5.48 13.39
CA GLU A 446 -20.23 6.43 14.49
C GLU A 446 -20.68 5.82 15.82
N ASP A 447 -19.96 6.14 16.90
CA ASP A 447 -20.20 5.63 18.26
C ASP A 447 -21.56 6.09 18.82
N ILE A 448 -22.09 7.22 18.35
CA ILE A 448 -23.41 7.72 18.72
C ILE A 448 -24.56 6.78 18.33
N ASP A 449 -24.41 6.03 17.22
CA ASP A 449 -25.35 4.99 16.79
C ASP A 449 -25.08 3.64 17.47
N HIS A 450 -23.94 3.53 18.16
CA HIS A 450 -23.37 2.28 18.66
C HIS A 450 -22.78 2.46 20.07
N PRO A 451 -23.63 2.70 21.10
CA PRO A 451 -23.19 3.00 22.46
C PRO A 451 -22.46 1.84 23.17
N TRP A 452 -22.30 0.69 22.51
CA TRP A 452 -21.58 -0.49 22.99
C TRP A 452 -20.09 -0.46 22.62
N VAL A 453 -19.64 0.52 21.83
CA VAL A 453 -18.27 0.64 21.34
C VAL A 453 -17.48 1.55 22.27
N GLU A 454 -16.30 1.10 22.71
CA GLU A 454 -15.39 1.88 23.56
C GLU A 454 -13.97 2.01 22.97
N ASP A 455 -13.70 1.35 21.85
CA ASP A 455 -12.36 1.19 21.26
C ASP A 455 -12.26 1.80 19.85
N HIS A 456 -13.10 2.79 19.54
CA HIS A 456 -13.15 3.44 18.22
C HIS A 456 -13.32 2.45 17.06
N PHE A 457 -14.07 1.36 17.29
CA PHE A 457 -14.35 0.29 16.34
C PHE A 457 -13.12 -0.51 15.87
N LYS A 458 -11.97 -0.38 16.54
CA LYS A 458 -10.72 -1.08 16.14
C LYS A 458 -10.86 -2.61 16.21
N SER A 459 -11.68 -3.14 17.13
CA SER A 459 -11.97 -4.57 17.27
C SER A 459 -13.14 -5.08 16.43
N LEU A 460 -13.84 -4.20 15.68
CA LEU A 460 -14.99 -4.60 14.88
C LEU A 460 -14.53 -5.41 13.66
N VAL A 461 -14.98 -6.66 13.58
CA VAL A 461 -14.73 -7.52 12.41
C VAL A 461 -15.99 -7.63 11.57
N PHE A 462 -15.85 -7.61 10.24
CA PHE A 462 -16.94 -7.89 9.29
C PHE A 462 -16.71 -9.23 8.55
N PRO A 463 -16.95 -10.40 9.20
CA PRO A 463 -16.84 -11.72 8.62
C PRO A 463 -17.87 -11.90 7.49
N HIS A 464 -17.44 -12.55 6.42
CA HIS A 464 -18.25 -12.76 5.22
C HIS A 464 -18.81 -11.45 4.62
N ALA A 465 -18.03 -10.37 4.67
CA ALA A 465 -18.35 -9.11 4.04
C ALA A 465 -18.72 -9.33 2.56
N SER A 466 -20.00 -9.16 2.25
CA SER A 466 -20.56 -9.30 0.91
C SER A 466 -21.59 -8.20 0.68
N PRO A 467 -21.66 -7.60 -0.52
CA PRO A 467 -22.72 -6.64 -0.87
C PRO A 467 -24.13 -7.20 -0.62
N ALA A 468 -24.33 -8.51 -0.78
CA ALA A 468 -25.62 -9.17 -0.54
C ALA A 468 -26.11 -9.09 0.92
N ASN A 469 -25.19 -8.82 1.86
CA ASN A 469 -25.50 -8.70 3.27
C ASN A 469 -25.81 -7.24 3.69
N LEU A 470 -25.62 -6.27 2.80
CA LEU A 470 -25.90 -4.86 3.08
C LEU A 470 -27.37 -4.54 2.80
N LYS A 471 -28.03 -3.86 3.72
CA LYS A 471 -29.43 -3.43 3.59
C LYS A 471 -29.53 -1.91 3.66
N GLU A 472 -30.19 -1.33 2.67
CA GLU A 472 -30.52 0.10 2.67
C GLU A 472 -31.70 0.38 3.60
N ILE A 473 -31.61 1.48 4.34
CA ILE A 473 -32.65 1.97 5.24
C ILE A 473 -32.82 3.47 5.00
N GLU A 474 -34.02 3.91 4.66
CA GLU A 474 -34.34 5.33 4.63
C GLU A 474 -34.49 5.87 6.06
N ARG A 475 -33.83 7.00 6.33
CA ARG A 475 -33.79 7.68 7.62
C ARG A 475 -33.98 9.18 7.39
N SER A 476 -34.41 9.92 8.42
CA SER A 476 -34.64 11.37 8.36
C SER A 476 -34.44 12.04 9.72
N ASP A 477 -33.63 11.42 10.57
CA ASP A 477 -33.39 11.77 11.97
C ASP A 477 -32.24 12.77 12.19
N LEU A 478 -31.58 13.23 11.11
CA LEU A 478 -30.57 14.27 11.19
C LEU A 478 -31.19 15.66 11.42
N PRO A 479 -30.45 16.61 12.06
CA PRO A 479 -30.88 18.00 12.15
C PRO A 479 -31.22 18.58 10.77
N GLY A 480 -32.45 19.04 10.60
CA GLY A 480 -32.98 19.52 9.32
C GLY A 480 -34.03 18.60 8.67
N GLY A 481 -34.10 17.33 9.09
CA GLY A 481 -35.15 16.39 8.67
C GLY A 481 -35.05 15.91 7.22
N GLU A 482 -33.93 16.14 6.54
CA GLU A 482 -33.69 15.67 5.18
C GLU A 482 -33.55 14.13 5.16
N PRO A 483 -34.26 13.43 4.25
CA PRO A 483 -34.13 11.99 4.15
C PRO A 483 -32.75 11.59 3.59
N TYR A 484 -32.16 10.54 4.16
CA TYR A 484 -30.90 9.94 3.70
C TYR A 484 -30.98 8.42 3.71
N ILE A 485 -30.07 7.77 2.97
CA ILE A 485 -29.97 6.32 2.91
C ILE A 485 -28.88 5.83 3.86
N ALA A 486 -29.26 5.20 4.96
CA ALA A 486 -28.36 4.48 5.86
C ALA A 486 -28.11 3.05 5.37
N ILE A 487 -26.95 2.48 5.70
CA ILE A 487 -26.62 1.08 5.39
C ILE A 487 -26.55 0.27 6.67
N ARG A 488 -27.36 -0.78 6.76
CA ARG A 488 -27.27 -1.78 7.83
C ARG A 488 -26.49 -2.99 7.32
N ALA A 489 -25.39 -3.29 7.99
CA ALA A 489 -24.66 -4.54 7.86
C ALA A 489 -25.05 -5.51 9.00
N PRO A 490 -24.97 -6.84 8.81
CA PRO A 490 -25.19 -7.80 9.89
C PRO A 490 -24.17 -7.63 11.00
N LYS A 491 -24.64 -7.77 12.24
CA LYS A 491 -23.81 -7.70 13.44
C LYS A 491 -22.72 -8.76 13.36
N SER A 492 -21.51 -8.39 13.73
CA SER A 492 -20.34 -9.24 13.58
C SER A 492 -19.34 -8.95 14.69
N GLY A 493 -18.72 -10.01 15.21
CA GLY A 493 -18.13 -10.05 16.54
C GLY A 493 -17.08 -8.97 16.82
N THR A 494 -17.06 -8.56 18.09
CA THR A 494 -15.96 -7.84 18.73
C THR A 494 -14.90 -8.86 19.13
N LEU A 495 -13.63 -8.66 18.77
CA LEU A 495 -12.56 -9.32 19.51
C LEU A 495 -12.56 -8.69 20.91
N LEU A 496 -13.15 -9.37 21.89
CA LEU A 496 -12.96 -8.99 23.29
C LEU A 496 -11.46 -9.12 23.58
N PRO A 497 -10.76 -8.04 23.97
CA PRO A 497 -9.47 -8.22 24.62
C PRO A 497 -9.76 -9.06 25.87
N GLN A 498 -9.14 -10.24 25.99
CA GLN A 498 -9.06 -10.84 27.31
C GLN A 498 -8.44 -9.77 28.22
N SER A 499 -9.21 -9.36 29.23
CA SER A 499 -8.79 -8.41 30.25
C SER A 499 -7.36 -8.75 30.67
N MET A 500 -6.45 -7.78 30.58
CA MET A 500 -5.14 -7.84 31.23
C MET A 500 -5.35 -7.93 32.74
N THR A 501 -5.64 -9.11 33.25
CA THR A 501 -5.48 -9.41 34.67
C THR A 501 -4.01 -9.72 34.90
N ASP A 502 -3.31 -8.71 35.40
CA ASP A 502 -2.18 -8.77 36.34
C ASP A 502 -1.05 -9.79 36.05
N PRO A 503 0.14 -9.37 35.58
CA PRO A 503 1.26 -10.26 35.36
C PRO A 503 2.08 -10.43 36.65
N LEU A 504 1.49 -10.95 37.73
CA LEU A 504 2.24 -11.40 38.90
C LEU A 504 1.52 -12.57 39.59
N ALA A 505 1.76 -13.79 39.11
CA ALA A 505 1.91 -15.01 39.92
C ALA A 505 1.84 -16.26 39.03
N GLY A 506 2.95 -16.97 38.93
CA GLY A 506 3.05 -18.23 38.23
C GLY A 506 4.44 -18.83 38.39
N GLU A 507 4.90 -19.00 39.63
CA GLU A 507 5.98 -19.95 39.93
C GLU A 507 5.51 -21.34 39.41
N ASN A 508 6.29 -21.93 38.50
CA ASN A 508 6.11 -23.22 37.80
C ASN A 508 5.44 -23.19 36.40
N GLY A 509 5.92 -22.33 35.48
CA GLY A 509 5.83 -22.56 34.03
C GLY A 509 7.09 -23.23 33.46
N PRO A 510 7.02 -23.97 32.33
CA PRO A 510 8.17 -24.69 31.77
C PRO A 510 9.32 -23.74 31.35
N SER A 511 10.56 -24.27 31.39
CA SER A 511 11.82 -23.52 31.21
C SER A 511 11.93 -22.83 29.84
N PRO A 512 12.52 -21.61 29.72
CA PRO A 512 12.32 -20.69 28.58
C PRO A 512 13.20 -20.94 27.34
N PHE A 513 13.81 -22.12 27.20
CA PHE A 513 14.78 -22.45 26.13
C PHE A 513 14.29 -23.59 25.26
N TYR A 514 14.27 -23.41 23.93
CA TYR A 514 13.81 -24.47 23.03
C TYR A 514 14.78 -24.72 21.87
N SER A 515 15.42 -25.90 21.91
CA SER A 515 15.96 -26.60 20.74
C SER A 515 14.94 -27.67 20.34
N VAL A 516 14.14 -27.42 19.30
CA VAL A 516 12.94 -28.21 18.91
C VAL A 516 13.16 -29.74 18.88
N ASN A 517 14.37 -30.25 18.72
CA ASN A 517 14.56 -31.67 18.47
C ASN A 517 15.02 -32.50 19.67
N THR A 518 15.80 -32.00 20.62
CA THR A 518 16.16 -32.79 21.82
C THR A 518 15.06 -32.79 22.86
N ASP A 519 14.34 -31.66 22.95
CA ASP A 519 13.45 -31.36 24.08
C ASP A 519 12.00 -31.83 23.83
N LEU A 520 11.67 -32.22 22.60
CA LEU A 520 10.34 -32.68 22.22
C LEU A 520 10.19 -34.19 22.24
N SER A 521 9.06 -34.67 22.72
CA SER A 521 8.63 -36.05 22.51
C SER A 521 8.33 -36.33 21.03
N ARG A 522 8.24 -37.61 20.67
CA ARG A 522 7.82 -38.03 19.31
C ARG A 522 6.45 -37.47 18.93
N ALA A 523 5.52 -37.43 19.88
CA ALA A 523 4.17 -36.92 19.65
C ALA A 523 4.18 -35.43 19.33
N GLU A 524 4.96 -34.65 20.08
CA GLU A 524 5.06 -33.20 19.90
C GLU A 524 5.72 -32.83 18.57
N LEU A 525 6.82 -33.50 18.19
CA LEU A 525 7.45 -33.28 16.89
C LEU A 525 6.50 -33.68 15.73
N THR A 526 5.75 -34.77 15.89
CA THR A 526 4.71 -35.18 14.94
C THR A 526 3.64 -34.09 14.81
N ALA A 527 3.17 -33.55 15.94
CA ALA A 527 2.16 -32.49 15.96
C ALA A 527 2.66 -31.22 15.28
N LEU A 528 3.90 -30.78 15.53
CA LEU A 528 4.47 -29.61 14.87
C LEU A 528 4.51 -29.74 13.34
N VAL A 529 4.92 -30.90 12.82
CA VAL A 529 4.96 -31.16 11.37
C VAL A 529 3.54 -31.18 10.78
N ARG A 530 2.59 -31.83 11.46
CA ARG A 530 1.18 -31.87 11.01
C ARG A 530 0.53 -30.50 11.03
N ASN A 531 0.74 -29.72 12.08
CA ASN A 531 0.21 -28.37 12.21
C ASN A 531 0.77 -27.47 11.10
N ALA A 532 2.08 -27.58 10.81
CA ALA A 532 2.68 -26.85 9.69
C ALA A 532 2.03 -27.21 8.34
N ALA A 533 1.76 -28.50 8.08
CA ALA A 533 1.04 -28.94 6.87
C ALA A 533 -0.41 -28.43 6.82
N LEU A 534 -1.13 -28.47 7.95
CA LEU A 534 -2.49 -27.97 8.07
C LEU A 534 -2.55 -26.47 7.79
N HIS A 535 -1.68 -25.68 8.41
CA HIS A 535 -1.63 -24.23 8.23
C HIS A 535 -1.27 -23.84 6.81
N LYS A 536 -0.32 -24.54 6.18
CA LYS A 536 0.00 -24.36 4.76
C LYS A 536 -1.22 -24.58 3.87
N SER A 537 -1.92 -25.70 4.05
CA SER A 537 -3.10 -26.04 3.26
C SER A 537 -4.24 -25.02 3.47
N ALA A 538 -4.49 -24.66 4.73
CA ALA A 538 -5.51 -23.69 5.12
C ALA A 538 -5.22 -22.30 4.51
N MET A 539 -4.02 -21.77 4.71
CA MET A 539 -3.66 -20.43 4.21
C MET A 539 -3.56 -20.38 2.68
N LYS A 540 -3.06 -21.42 2.01
CA LYS A 540 -3.02 -21.47 0.53
C LYS A 540 -4.41 -21.63 -0.11
N SER A 541 -5.37 -22.22 0.59
CA SER A 541 -6.76 -22.33 0.11
C SER A 541 -7.62 -21.09 0.40
N GLY A 542 -7.06 -20.08 1.08
CA GLY A 542 -7.77 -18.85 1.45
C GLY A 542 -8.65 -18.97 2.70
N PHE A 543 -8.58 -20.09 3.42
CA PHE A 543 -9.27 -20.32 4.69
C PHE A 543 -8.27 -20.25 5.84
N ILE A 544 -8.12 -19.08 6.48
CA ILE A 544 -7.33 -18.97 7.70
C ILE A 544 -8.27 -19.21 8.89
N SER A 545 -7.90 -20.12 9.81
CA SER A 545 -8.57 -20.25 11.10
C SER A 545 -8.59 -18.88 11.80
N GLN A 546 -9.77 -18.46 12.24
CA GLN A 546 -9.95 -17.17 12.92
C GLN A 546 -9.15 -17.10 14.24
N ASP A 547 -8.89 -18.26 14.86
CA ASP A 547 -8.08 -18.37 16.08
C ASP A 547 -6.58 -18.14 15.82
N LEU A 548 -6.11 -18.46 14.60
CA LEU A 548 -4.71 -18.32 14.23
C LEU A 548 -4.38 -16.92 13.71
N SER A 549 -5.29 -16.32 12.91
CA SER A 549 -5.10 -15.05 12.17
C SER A 549 -5.01 -13.78 13.02
N GLY A 550 -4.99 -13.89 14.34
CA GLY A 550 -4.78 -12.78 15.28
C GLY A 550 -4.20 -13.25 16.61
N SER A 551 -3.63 -14.46 16.64
CA SER A 551 -3.10 -15.08 17.86
C SER A 551 -1.93 -14.31 18.48
N LEU A 552 -1.20 -13.54 17.68
CA LEU A 552 -0.16 -12.60 18.10
C LEU A 552 -0.58 -11.14 17.87
N ALA A 553 -1.87 -10.83 17.69
CA ALA A 553 -2.33 -9.46 17.49
C ALA A 553 -1.86 -8.52 18.61
N GLY A 554 -1.21 -7.42 18.22
CA GLY A 554 -0.64 -6.44 19.15
C GLY A 554 0.64 -6.89 19.88
N GLN A 555 1.12 -8.11 19.62
CA GLN A 555 2.35 -8.64 20.21
C GLN A 555 3.55 -8.40 19.31
N THR A 556 4.71 -8.16 19.92
CA THR A 556 5.98 -8.00 19.21
C THR A 556 6.85 -9.25 19.40
N VAL A 557 7.51 -9.73 18.35
CA VAL A 557 8.48 -10.83 18.43
C VAL A 557 9.85 -10.32 18.00
N ALA A 558 10.84 -10.37 18.91
CA ALA A 558 12.22 -10.00 18.60
C ALA A 558 12.90 -11.11 17.79
N MET A 559 13.61 -10.74 16.74
CA MET A 559 14.40 -11.66 15.91
C MET A 559 15.87 -11.29 16.02
N THR A 560 16.62 -11.94 16.91
CA THR A 560 18.03 -11.62 17.19
C THR A 560 18.98 -12.41 16.30
N PHE A 561 19.72 -11.72 15.42
CA PHE A 561 20.54 -12.36 14.38
C PHE A 561 22.01 -11.93 14.48
N SER A 562 22.88 -12.86 14.90
CA SER A 562 24.34 -12.70 14.79
C SER A 562 24.88 -13.09 13.41
N LYS A 563 24.15 -13.96 12.70
CA LYS A 563 24.44 -14.42 11.33
C LYS A 563 23.29 -14.05 10.40
N ARG A 564 23.60 -13.32 9.33
CA ARG A 564 22.60 -12.92 8.32
C ARG A 564 22.01 -14.14 7.62
N SER A 565 20.70 -14.13 7.36
CA SER A 565 20.01 -15.18 6.58
C SER A 565 18.74 -14.63 5.96
N THR A 566 18.68 -14.58 4.62
CA THR A 566 17.48 -14.12 3.91
C THR A 566 16.28 -15.03 4.16
N ARG A 567 16.47 -16.35 4.06
CA ARG A 567 15.38 -17.32 4.17
C ARG A 567 14.79 -17.35 5.57
N THR A 568 15.64 -17.44 6.61
CA THR A 568 15.17 -17.45 8.01
C THR A 568 14.49 -16.14 8.36
N ARG A 569 15.02 -14.99 7.89
CA ARG A 569 14.39 -13.70 8.10
C ARG A 569 13.00 -13.66 7.46
N VAL A 570 12.89 -13.95 6.16
CA VAL A 570 11.62 -13.92 5.42
C VAL A 570 10.60 -14.90 6.01
N SER A 571 11.01 -16.12 6.36
CA SER A 571 10.09 -17.12 6.93
C SER A 571 9.57 -16.71 8.30
N THR A 572 10.44 -16.20 9.18
CA THR A 572 10.03 -15.84 10.54
C THR A 572 9.25 -14.53 10.57
N GLU A 573 9.68 -13.49 9.84
CA GLU A 573 8.89 -12.24 9.74
C GLU A 573 7.50 -12.52 9.12
N GLY A 574 7.46 -13.34 8.06
CA GLY A 574 6.22 -13.77 7.44
C GLY A 574 5.32 -14.56 8.39
N ALA A 575 5.88 -15.44 9.22
CA ALA A 575 5.13 -16.21 10.20
C ALA A 575 4.54 -15.33 11.30
N VAL A 576 5.32 -14.40 11.87
CA VAL A 576 4.83 -13.46 12.89
C VAL A 576 3.71 -12.59 12.34
N ALA A 577 3.89 -12.06 11.11
CA ALA A 577 2.87 -11.26 10.45
C ALA A 577 1.60 -12.07 10.13
N ALA A 578 1.74 -13.34 9.71
CA ALA A 578 0.62 -14.24 9.46
C ALA A 578 -0.22 -14.53 10.72
N LEU A 579 0.42 -14.54 11.89
CA LEU A 579 -0.23 -14.68 13.19
C LEU A 579 -0.77 -13.35 13.75
N GLY A 580 -0.61 -12.24 13.04
CA GLY A 580 -1.10 -10.91 13.43
C GLY A 580 -0.12 -10.10 14.31
N GLY A 581 1.09 -10.60 14.57
CA GLY A 581 2.10 -9.91 15.37
C GLY A 581 3.02 -8.99 14.57
N HIS A 582 3.85 -8.23 15.28
CA HIS A 582 4.89 -7.37 14.71
C HIS A 582 6.28 -8.04 14.84
N PRO A 583 6.94 -8.42 13.74
CA PRO A 583 8.32 -8.91 13.81
C PRO A 583 9.30 -7.74 13.93
N MET A 584 10.21 -7.82 14.91
CA MET A 584 11.26 -6.83 15.14
C MET A 584 12.63 -7.45 14.86
N PHE A 585 13.21 -7.14 13.69
CA PHE A 585 14.53 -7.64 13.32
C PHE A 585 15.66 -6.89 14.04
N LEU A 586 16.48 -7.64 14.78
CA LEU A 586 17.59 -7.13 15.59
C LEU A 586 18.90 -7.80 15.14
N GLY A 587 19.53 -7.24 14.12
CA GLY A 587 20.84 -7.70 13.63
C GLY A 587 21.98 -7.24 14.54
N LYS A 588 23.06 -8.03 14.63
CA LYS A 588 24.27 -7.66 15.39
C LYS A 588 24.92 -6.33 14.95
N ASP A 589 24.67 -5.90 13.73
CA ASP A 589 25.20 -4.63 13.19
C ASP A 589 24.24 -3.45 13.50
N ASP A 590 23.01 -3.74 13.94
CA ASP A 590 21.94 -2.79 14.21
C ASP A 590 21.78 -2.49 15.70
N ILE A 591 22.18 -3.42 16.57
CA ILE A 591 22.10 -3.31 18.05
C ILE A 591 23.43 -3.67 18.73
N GLN A 592 23.57 -3.33 20.01
CA GLN A 592 24.82 -3.51 20.79
C GLN A 592 25.08 -4.95 21.28
N LEU A 593 24.49 -5.95 20.62
CA LEU A 593 24.49 -7.36 21.02
C LEU A 593 25.91 -7.91 21.19
N GLY A 594 26.34 -8.14 22.42
CA GLY A 594 27.66 -8.73 22.74
C GLY A 594 28.86 -7.81 22.55
N VAL A 595 28.65 -6.50 22.32
CA VAL A 595 29.72 -5.49 22.19
C VAL A 595 29.72 -4.54 23.38
N ASN A 596 28.70 -3.70 23.49
CA ASN A 596 28.56 -2.73 24.59
C ASN A 596 27.51 -3.16 25.62
N GLU A 597 26.85 -4.30 25.40
CA GLU A 597 25.82 -4.86 26.28
C GLU A 597 26.04 -6.38 26.41
N SER A 598 25.95 -6.90 27.64
CA SER A 598 26.13 -8.34 27.87
C SER A 598 24.92 -9.14 27.38
N LEU A 599 25.10 -10.43 27.06
CA LEU A 599 23.97 -11.30 26.69
C LEU A 599 22.92 -11.39 27.81
N TYR A 600 23.34 -11.28 29.08
CA TYR A 600 22.43 -11.20 30.22
C TYR A 600 21.55 -9.95 30.15
N ASP A 601 22.16 -8.76 30.00
CA ASP A 601 21.43 -7.50 29.94
C ASP A 601 20.50 -7.46 28.73
N THR A 602 21.00 -7.88 27.57
CA THR A 602 20.19 -8.03 26.35
C THR A 602 18.99 -8.95 26.59
N ALA A 603 19.18 -10.11 27.19
CA ALA A 603 18.11 -11.07 27.44
C ALA A 603 16.99 -10.44 28.29
N VAL A 604 17.36 -9.83 29.42
CA VAL A 604 16.42 -9.22 30.37
C VAL A 604 15.70 -8.01 29.76
N VAL A 605 16.42 -7.14 29.05
CA VAL A 605 15.85 -5.93 28.45
C VAL A 605 14.90 -6.29 27.32
N ILE A 606 15.34 -7.11 26.36
CA ILE A 606 14.51 -7.49 25.21
C ILE A 606 13.28 -8.24 25.68
N SER A 607 13.42 -9.23 26.57
CA SER A 607 12.30 -10.05 27.04
C SER A 607 11.25 -9.25 27.82
N SER A 608 11.59 -8.06 28.33
CA SER A 608 10.63 -7.17 29.00
C SER A 608 9.71 -6.40 28.03
N MET A 609 10.05 -6.34 26.73
CA MET A 609 9.38 -5.50 25.73
C MET A 609 8.74 -6.30 24.59
N VAL A 610 8.95 -7.61 24.55
CA VAL A 610 8.46 -8.48 23.46
C VAL A 610 7.83 -9.74 24.03
N SER A 611 7.00 -10.43 23.24
CA SER A 611 6.31 -11.66 23.62
C SER A 611 7.12 -12.93 23.35
N ALA A 612 8.14 -12.87 22.50
CA ALA A 612 9.04 -13.98 22.20
C ALA A 612 10.35 -13.48 21.56
N ILE A 613 11.40 -14.28 21.66
CA ILE A 613 12.69 -14.06 20.99
C ILE A 613 12.97 -15.22 20.04
N VAL A 614 13.17 -14.96 18.76
CA VAL A 614 13.67 -15.93 17.78
C VAL A 614 15.14 -15.64 17.53
N ALA A 615 16.02 -16.53 17.98
CA ALA A 615 17.45 -16.29 18.02
C ALA A 615 18.21 -17.12 16.98
N ARG A 616 18.99 -16.44 16.13
CA ARG A 616 19.95 -17.03 15.20
C ARG A 616 21.37 -16.62 15.58
N VAL A 617 22.04 -17.50 16.31
CA VAL A 617 23.32 -17.24 16.98
C VAL A 617 24.48 -18.00 16.34
N GLY A 618 25.71 -17.69 16.77
CA GLY A 618 26.89 -18.49 16.43
C GLY A 618 26.99 -19.68 17.38
N PRO A 619 27.59 -19.51 18.57
CA PRO A 619 27.63 -20.54 19.61
C PRO A 619 26.25 -20.91 20.15
N HIS A 620 26.00 -22.19 20.40
CA HIS A 620 24.80 -22.66 21.08
C HIS A 620 24.67 -22.10 22.51
N SER A 621 25.79 -21.81 23.17
CA SER A 621 25.80 -21.15 24.49
C SER A 621 25.08 -19.80 24.47
N ASP A 622 25.15 -19.05 23.38
CA ASP A 622 24.55 -17.71 23.31
C ASP A 622 23.01 -17.79 23.37
N VAL A 623 22.42 -18.73 22.65
CA VAL A 623 20.96 -18.93 22.68
C VAL A 623 20.52 -19.59 23.99
N ALA A 624 21.34 -20.44 24.59
CA ALA A 624 21.11 -21.02 25.91
C ALA A 624 21.15 -19.95 27.02
N ASP A 625 22.12 -19.05 26.98
CA ASP A 625 22.24 -17.94 27.94
C ASP A 625 21.11 -16.92 27.76
N LEU A 626 20.74 -16.58 26.52
CA LEU A 626 19.55 -15.74 26.24
C LEU A 626 18.30 -16.33 26.90
N ALA A 627 18.09 -17.62 26.74
CA ALA A 627 16.90 -18.28 27.27
C ALA A 627 16.91 -18.49 28.77
N LYS A 628 18.09 -18.72 29.36
CA LYS A 628 18.27 -18.80 30.81
C LYS A 628 17.83 -17.51 31.52
N HIS A 629 17.95 -16.36 30.85
CA HIS A 629 17.72 -15.04 31.44
C HIS A 629 16.49 -14.31 30.88
N SER A 630 15.85 -14.86 29.85
CA SER A 630 14.63 -14.30 29.24
C SER A 630 13.38 -14.60 30.07
N SER A 631 12.51 -13.60 30.21
CA SER A 631 11.17 -13.75 30.77
C SER A 631 10.12 -14.27 29.78
N VAL A 632 10.49 -14.40 28.50
CA VAL A 632 9.61 -14.90 27.42
C VAL A 632 10.27 -16.04 26.64
N PRO A 633 9.50 -16.84 25.87
CA PRO A 633 10.07 -17.98 25.14
C PRO A 633 11.18 -17.57 24.16
N VAL A 634 12.26 -18.35 24.13
CA VAL A 634 13.36 -18.21 23.15
C VAL A 634 13.39 -19.40 22.20
N ILE A 635 13.17 -19.15 20.91
CA ILE A 635 13.16 -20.15 19.84
C ILE A 635 14.51 -20.12 19.12
N ASN A 636 15.22 -21.26 19.10
CA ASN A 636 16.47 -21.40 18.35
C ASN A 636 16.21 -21.52 16.84
N ALA A 637 16.56 -20.50 16.08
CA ALA A 637 16.46 -20.48 14.62
C ALA A 637 17.76 -20.86 13.90
N LEU A 638 18.88 -20.97 14.62
CA LEU A 638 20.13 -21.67 14.28
C LEU A 638 21.19 -21.35 15.34
N SER A 639 22.01 -22.35 15.65
CA SER A 639 23.28 -22.29 16.39
C SER A 639 24.30 -23.20 15.69
N ASP A 640 25.54 -23.22 16.14
CA ASP A 640 26.59 -24.14 15.67
C ASP A 640 26.30 -25.62 15.94
N LEU A 641 25.43 -25.93 16.91
CA LEU A 641 25.01 -27.31 17.22
C LEU A 641 23.66 -27.71 16.62
N TYR A 642 22.70 -26.78 16.53
CA TYR A 642 21.32 -27.11 16.13
C TYR A 642 20.73 -26.09 15.14
N HIS A 643 19.87 -26.56 14.24
CA HIS A 643 18.99 -25.78 13.38
C HIS A 643 17.53 -26.29 13.41
N PRO A 644 16.82 -26.17 14.55
CA PRO A 644 15.61 -26.97 14.78
C PRO A 644 14.42 -26.62 13.87
N LEU A 645 14.26 -25.34 13.51
CA LEU A 645 13.23 -24.92 12.55
C LEU A 645 13.44 -25.52 11.15
N GLN A 646 14.68 -25.84 10.78
CA GLN A 646 14.97 -26.51 9.52
C GLN A 646 14.44 -27.95 9.55
N THR A 647 14.58 -28.67 10.66
CA THR A 647 14.08 -30.04 10.80
C THR A 647 12.57 -30.14 10.65
N ILE A 648 11.80 -29.20 11.22
CA ILE A 648 10.35 -29.17 11.00
C ILE A 648 10.07 -29.00 9.50
N ALA A 649 10.80 -28.12 8.81
CA ALA A 649 10.64 -27.91 7.37
C ALA A 649 11.06 -29.14 6.55
N ASP A 650 12.13 -29.84 6.96
CA ASP A 650 12.59 -31.09 6.32
C ASP A 650 11.50 -32.15 6.39
N TYR A 651 11.02 -32.45 7.61
CA TYR A 651 10.02 -33.49 7.81
C TYR A 651 8.64 -33.12 7.29
N LEU A 652 8.28 -31.83 7.25
CA LEU A 652 7.11 -31.35 6.51
C LEU A 652 7.24 -31.67 5.02
N THR A 653 8.40 -31.39 4.44
CA THR A 653 8.65 -31.65 3.02
C THR A 653 8.60 -33.14 2.69
N ILE A 654 9.16 -33.98 3.57
CA ILE A 654 9.11 -35.44 3.44
C ILE A 654 7.67 -35.94 3.58
N TYR A 655 6.96 -35.49 4.60
CA TYR A 655 5.56 -35.85 4.86
C TYR A 655 4.65 -35.53 3.68
N GLU A 656 4.81 -34.35 3.06
CA GLU A 656 4.04 -33.95 1.88
C GLU A 656 4.40 -34.75 0.61
N SER A 657 5.67 -35.16 0.49
CA SER A 657 6.18 -35.82 -0.71
C SER A 657 5.99 -37.34 -0.71
N PHE A 658 5.79 -37.93 0.47
CA PHE A 658 5.61 -39.37 0.68
C PHE A 658 4.36 -39.65 1.54
N PRO A 659 3.16 -39.33 1.05
CA PRO A 659 1.93 -39.56 1.79
C PRO A 659 1.67 -41.06 2.00
N SER A 660 1.25 -41.45 3.21
CA SER A 660 0.80 -42.81 3.51
C SER A 660 -0.49 -42.81 4.33
N GLU A 661 -1.28 -43.88 4.24
CA GLU A 661 -2.59 -44.01 4.89
C GLU A 661 -2.49 -44.32 6.42
N GLY A 662 -1.28 -44.34 6.99
CA GLY A 662 -1.00 -44.82 8.35
C GLY A 662 -0.86 -43.76 9.46
N GLY A 663 -1.21 -42.49 9.20
CA GLY A 663 -0.98 -41.40 10.14
C GLY A 663 -1.72 -41.56 11.49
N SER A 664 -1.03 -41.32 12.60
CA SER A 664 -1.58 -41.33 13.96
C SER A 664 -1.12 -40.11 14.76
N ALA A 665 -1.50 -39.98 16.04
CA ALA A 665 -1.02 -38.89 16.90
C ALA A 665 0.51 -38.87 17.06
N THR A 666 1.18 -40.01 16.87
CA THR A 666 2.64 -40.17 17.04
C THR A 666 3.35 -40.59 15.75
N SER A 667 2.66 -40.61 14.62
CA SER A 667 3.19 -41.09 13.34
C SER A 667 2.77 -40.18 12.19
N LEU A 668 3.76 -39.78 11.39
CA LEU A 668 3.55 -39.12 10.10
C LEU A 668 3.36 -40.11 8.95
N GLY A 669 3.51 -41.43 9.22
CA GLY A 669 3.43 -42.46 8.20
C GLY A 669 4.65 -42.53 7.27
N ILE A 670 5.79 -42.02 7.71
CA ILE A 670 7.06 -41.95 6.95
C ILE A 670 8.11 -42.92 7.51
N GLU A 671 7.73 -43.73 8.50
CA GLU A 671 8.60 -44.71 9.14
C GLU A 671 9.19 -45.68 8.10
N GLY A 672 10.50 -45.90 8.17
CA GLY A 672 11.23 -46.82 7.30
C GLY A 672 11.70 -46.22 5.99
N LEU A 673 11.31 -44.99 5.63
CA LEU A 673 11.98 -44.24 4.57
C LEU A 673 13.48 -44.13 4.87
N LYS A 674 14.31 -44.13 3.83
CA LYS A 674 15.75 -43.97 3.96
C LYS A 674 16.22 -42.65 3.35
N ILE A 675 16.84 -41.82 4.19
CA ILE A 675 17.59 -40.64 3.79
C ILE A 675 19.07 -41.01 3.64
N ALA A 676 19.69 -40.62 2.53
CA ALA A 676 21.14 -40.62 2.39
C ALA A 676 21.66 -39.19 2.44
N TRP A 677 22.38 -38.86 3.51
CA TRP A 677 23.13 -37.62 3.61
C TRP A 677 24.51 -37.81 3.01
N VAL A 678 24.91 -36.96 2.06
CA VAL A 678 26.24 -37.00 1.43
C VAL A 678 26.87 -35.62 1.58
N GLY A 679 27.90 -35.49 2.40
CA GLY A 679 28.51 -34.18 2.66
C GLY A 679 29.00 -34.04 4.09
N ASP A 680 28.98 -32.81 4.61
CA ASP A 680 29.58 -32.46 5.90
C ASP A 680 28.67 -32.84 7.06
N ALA A 681 29.23 -33.25 8.20
CA ALA A 681 28.47 -33.47 9.41
C ALA A 681 28.32 -32.16 10.19
N ASN A 682 27.22 -31.45 9.94
CA ASN A 682 26.95 -30.14 10.51
C ASN A 682 25.66 -30.11 11.36
N ASN A 683 25.33 -28.93 11.89
CA ASN A 683 24.13 -28.70 12.70
C ASN A 683 22.82 -29.11 12.02
N VAL A 684 22.70 -28.98 10.69
CA VAL A 684 21.50 -29.42 9.94
C VAL A 684 21.41 -30.93 9.93
N LEU A 685 22.51 -31.64 9.68
CA LEU A 685 22.55 -33.11 9.78
C LEU A 685 22.19 -33.61 11.18
N PHE A 686 22.76 -33.00 12.22
CA PHE A 686 22.57 -33.45 13.60
C PHE A 686 21.08 -33.46 13.96
N ASP A 687 20.42 -32.36 13.66
CA ASP A 687 19.00 -32.16 13.91
C ASP A 687 18.10 -33.02 13.01
N LEU A 688 18.50 -33.23 11.73
CA LEU A 688 17.87 -34.21 10.86
C LEU A 688 17.94 -35.63 11.44
N CYS A 689 19.11 -36.07 11.94
CA CYS A 689 19.27 -37.38 12.57
C CYS A 689 18.45 -37.52 13.87
N ILE A 690 18.37 -36.46 14.69
CA ILE A 690 17.53 -36.46 15.89
C ILE A 690 16.04 -36.63 15.50
N GLY A 691 15.55 -35.84 14.55
CA GLY A 691 14.19 -35.97 14.04
C GLY A 691 13.95 -37.37 13.44
N ALA A 692 14.95 -37.94 12.78
CA ALA A 692 14.88 -39.27 12.18
C ALA A 692 14.70 -40.37 13.22
N ARG A 693 15.41 -40.28 14.35
CA ARG A 693 15.21 -41.20 15.49
C ARG A 693 13.78 -41.15 16.00
N LYS A 694 13.23 -39.95 16.21
CA LYS A 694 11.87 -39.79 16.74
C LYS A 694 10.78 -40.22 15.74
N LEU A 695 10.95 -39.90 14.46
CA LEU A 695 9.95 -40.14 13.41
C LEU A 695 10.14 -41.47 12.68
N GLY A 696 11.11 -42.29 13.09
CA GLY A 696 11.34 -43.63 12.56
C GLY A 696 11.93 -43.68 11.14
N VAL A 697 12.58 -42.61 10.68
CA VAL A 697 13.24 -42.52 9.36
C VAL A 697 14.69 -42.99 9.48
N ASN A 698 15.13 -43.84 8.56
CA ASN A 698 16.51 -44.32 8.54
C ASN A 698 17.43 -43.29 7.86
N VAL A 699 18.60 -43.01 8.42
CA VAL A 699 19.59 -42.09 7.83
C VAL A 699 20.92 -42.81 7.63
N ALA A 700 21.43 -42.78 6.39
CA ALA A 700 22.79 -43.17 6.09
C ALA A 700 23.63 -41.93 5.76
N VAL A 701 24.70 -41.72 6.51
CA VAL A 701 25.56 -40.53 6.44
C VAL A 701 26.87 -40.91 5.79
N ALA A 702 27.12 -40.38 4.59
CA ALA A 702 28.41 -40.43 3.93
C ALA A 702 29.16 -39.11 4.17
N THR A 703 30.24 -39.19 4.95
CA THR A 703 31.13 -38.06 5.25
C THR A 703 32.59 -38.47 4.96
N PRO A 704 33.45 -37.57 4.49
CA PRO A 704 34.88 -37.85 4.40
C PRO A 704 35.49 -38.07 5.78
N LYS A 705 36.58 -38.84 5.86
CA LYS A 705 37.26 -39.12 7.12
C LYS A 705 37.75 -37.82 7.78
N GLY A 706 37.41 -37.62 9.05
CA GLY A 706 37.70 -36.41 9.81
C GLY A 706 36.55 -35.38 9.84
N TYR A 707 35.45 -35.64 9.15
CA TYR A 707 34.23 -34.82 9.11
C TYR A 707 33.00 -35.62 9.59
N GLU A 708 33.21 -36.68 10.35
CA GLU A 708 32.14 -37.53 10.89
C GLU A 708 31.35 -36.83 12.01
N ILE A 709 30.18 -37.39 12.37
CA ILE A 709 29.40 -36.88 13.50
C ILE A 709 30.27 -36.98 14.78
N PRO A 710 30.47 -35.90 15.56
CA PRO A 710 31.26 -35.98 16.79
C PRO A 710 30.66 -36.95 17.81
N ALA A 711 31.49 -37.66 18.57
CA ALA A 711 31.04 -38.69 19.52
C ALA A 711 30.00 -38.20 20.53
N GLN A 712 30.10 -36.95 20.98
CA GLN A 712 29.13 -36.32 21.88
C GLN A 712 27.76 -36.17 21.21
N MET A 713 27.74 -35.73 19.94
CA MET A 713 26.50 -35.58 19.18
C MET A 713 25.88 -36.93 18.82
N LYS A 714 26.68 -37.97 18.57
CA LYS A 714 26.16 -39.34 18.39
C LYS A 714 25.40 -39.81 19.62
N ALA A 715 25.95 -39.57 20.81
CA ALA A 715 25.28 -39.92 22.06
C ALA A 715 23.93 -39.19 22.20
N ILE A 716 23.87 -37.91 21.83
CA ILE A 716 22.61 -37.13 21.82
C ILE A 716 21.62 -37.71 20.82
N ILE A 717 22.05 -38.00 19.58
CA ILE A 717 21.21 -38.59 18.54
C ILE A 717 20.66 -39.94 19.01
N ASP A 718 21.49 -40.80 19.58
CA ASP A 718 21.08 -42.13 20.04
C ASP A 718 20.11 -42.07 21.24
N ASP A 719 20.24 -41.06 22.10
CA ASP A 719 19.34 -40.84 23.24
C ASP A 719 18.01 -40.18 22.84
N ALA A 720 17.94 -39.53 21.66
CA ALA A 720 16.79 -38.70 21.31
C ALA A 720 15.51 -39.45 20.93
N GLY A 721 15.54 -40.78 20.77
CA GLY A 721 14.40 -41.56 20.30
C GLY A 721 13.97 -42.68 21.26
N GLU A 722 12.67 -42.79 21.54
CA GLU A 722 12.09 -44.05 22.02
C GLU A 722 12.15 -45.11 20.91
N SER A 723 12.29 -46.40 21.26
CA SER A 723 12.36 -47.47 20.26
C SER A 723 11.09 -47.52 19.40
N VAL A 724 11.17 -47.03 18.17
CA VAL A 724 10.10 -47.10 17.15
C VAL A 724 9.99 -48.53 16.56
N GLY A 725 10.93 -49.42 16.93
CA GLY A 725 11.09 -50.79 16.44
C GLY A 725 12.53 -51.03 15.93
N GLU A 726 13.01 -52.29 15.93
CA GLU A 726 14.41 -52.63 15.62
C GLU A 726 14.90 -52.17 14.23
N ASN A 727 13.99 -51.89 13.29
CA ASN A 727 14.29 -51.53 11.90
C ASN A 727 13.98 -50.06 11.53
N PHE A 728 13.57 -49.23 12.49
CA PHE A 728 13.17 -47.84 12.25
C PHE A 728 14.11 -46.85 12.94
N GLY A 729 14.27 -45.68 12.34
CA GLY A 729 15.11 -44.62 12.92
C GLY A 729 16.60 -44.97 12.93
N LYS A 730 17.11 -45.90 12.13
CA LYS A 730 18.51 -46.33 12.18
C LYS A 730 19.43 -45.26 11.59
N ILE A 731 20.49 -44.89 12.32
CA ILE A 731 21.56 -44.00 11.81
C ILE A 731 22.80 -44.85 11.52
N THR A 732 23.36 -44.72 10.32
CA THR A 732 24.59 -45.42 9.92
C THR A 732 25.56 -44.45 9.27
N GLU A 733 26.86 -44.57 9.56
CA GLU A 733 27.90 -43.77 8.94
C GLU A 733 28.77 -44.62 8.01
N THR A 734 29.23 -44.01 6.92
CA THR A 734 30.15 -44.59 5.94
C THR A 734 31.07 -43.50 5.38
N ALA A 735 32.22 -43.90 4.86
CA ALA A 735 33.11 -43.03 4.11
C ALA A 735 32.83 -43.07 2.59
N HIS A 736 31.88 -43.88 2.14
CA HIS A 736 31.58 -44.11 0.73
C HIS A 736 30.15 -43.65 0.40
N PRO A 737 29.99 -42.58 -0.41
CA PRO A 737 28.67 -42.08 -0.82
C PRO A 737 27.73 -43.14 -1.40
N GLU A 738 28.27 -44.13 -2.10
CA GLU A 738 27.54 -45.21 -2.74
C GLU A 738 26.82 -46.10 -1.71
N ASP A 739 27.46 -46.36 -0.57
CA ASP A 739 26.89 -47.17 0.50
C ASP A 739 25.72 -46.46 1.19
N ALA A 740 25.83 -45.12 1.35
CA ALA A 740 24.75 -44.33 1.91
C ALA A 740 23.54 -44.28 0.95
N VAL A 741 23.79 -44.03 -0.34
CA VAL A 741 22.80 -43.89 -1.41
C VAL A 741 22.01 -45.16 -1.68
N LYS A 742 22.57 -46.34 -1.38
CA LYS A 742 21.92 -47.64 -1.64
C LYS A 742 20.52 -47.74 -1.04
N ASP A 743 19.52 -48.04 -1.86
CA ASP A 743 18.11 -48.16 -1.48
C ASP A 743 17.50 -46.89 -0.84
N ALA A 744 18.13 -45.72 -1.01
CA ALA A 744 17.65 -44.46 -0.46
C ALA A 744 16.40 -43.94 -1.20
N ASP A 745 15.45 -43.40 -0.44
CA ASP A 745 14.27 -42.69 -0.92
C ASP A 745 14.59 -41.20 -1.16
N ILE A 746 15.49 -40.64 -0.35
CA ILE A 746 15.82 -39.21 -0.37
C ILE A 746 17.33 -39.04 -0.31
N LEU A 747 17.89 -38.22 -1.19
CA LEU A 747 19.29 -37.79 -1.16
C LEU A 747 19.36 -36.35 -0.66
N VAL A 748 20.23 -36.10 0.31
CA VAL A 748 20.38 -34.79 0.96
C VAL A 748 21.86 -34.41 1.00
N THR A 749 22.14 -33.15 0.75
CA THR A 749 23.44 -32.54 1.03
C THR A 749 23.22 -31.13 1.54
N ASP A 750 24.26 -30.57 2.15
CA ASP A 750 24.28 -29.20 2.63
C ASP A 750 25.68 -28.60 2.46
N THR A 751 25.82 -27.32 2.78
CA THR A 751 27.02 -26.54 2.55
C THR A 751 28.28 -27.23 3.08
N TRP A 752 29.22 -27.60 2.20
CA TRP A 752 30.47 -28.28 2.61
C TRP A 752 31.46 -27.32 3.29
N VAL A 753 31.38 -26.03 2.98
CA VAL A 753 32.20 -24.95 3.54
C VAL A 753 31.27 -23.88 4.10
N SER A 754 31.08 -23.87 5.42
CA SER A 754 30.15 -22.95 6.08
C SER A 754 30.72 -21.52 6.20
N MET A 755 29.86 -20.53 6.48
CA MET A 755 30.29 -19.16 6.78
C MET A 755 31.21 -19.15 8.02
N GLY A 756 32.44 -18.63 7.87
CA GLY A 756 33.49 -18.65 8.88
C GLY A 756 34.57 -19.73 8.69
N GLN A 757 34.45 -20.58 7.66
CA GLN A 757 35.43 -21.62 7.31
C GLN A 757 36.23 -21.28 6.03
N GLU A 758 36.27 -20.00 5.63
CA GLU A 758 36.82 -19.58 4.34
C GLU A 758 38.32 -19.91 4.17
N ALA A 759 39.05 -19.99 5.28
CA ALA A 759 40.47 -20.37 5.32
C ALA A 759 40.69 -21.87 5.01
N GLU A 760 39.68 -22.71 5.18
CA GLU A 760 39.76 -24.18 5.01
C GLU A 760 39.17 -24.65 3.67
N THR A 761 38.56 -23.75 2.89
CA THR A 761 37.85 -24.03 1.63
C THR A 761 38.63 -24.98 0.71
N GLN A 762 39.91 -24.69 0.44
CA GLN A 762 40.73 -25.48 -0.48
C GLN A 762 41.00 -26.91 0.02
N LYS A 763 41.15 -27.09 1.33
CA LYS A 763 41.36 -28.41 1.93
C LYS A 763 40.07 -29.22 1.88
N ARG A 764 38.94 -28.61 2.27
CA ARG A 764 37.63 -29.26 2.29
C ARG A 764 37.19 -29.70 0.90
N LEU A 765 37.35 -28.84 -0.12
CA LEU A 765 37.04 -29.23 -1.51
C LEU A 765 37.83 -30.45 -1.99
N LYS A 766 39.07 -30.62 -1.53
CA LYS A 766 39.90 -31.79 -1.85
C LYS A 766 39.45 -33.03 -1.07
N ASP A 767 39.18 -32.89 0.22
CA ASP A 767 38.76 -34.01 1.07
C ASP A 767 37.37 -34.55 0.65
N PHE A 768 36.51 -33.69 0.09
CA PHE A 768 35.16 -34.00 -0.37
C PHE A 768 35.09 -34.44 -1.84
N GLU A 769 36.23 -34.65 -2.50
CA GLU A 769 36.25 -35.17 -3.87
C GLU A 769 35.53 -36.52 -3.96
N GLY A 770 34.51 -36.60 -4.84
CA GLY A 770 33.66 -37.79 -4.99
C GLY A 770 32.36 -37.79 -4.19
N PHE A 771 32.14 -36.79 -3.33
CA PHE A 771 30.91 -36.65 -2.52
C PHE A 771 29.81 -35.81 -3.21
N GLN A 772 30.06 -35.26 -4.40
CA GLN A 772 29.05 -34.49 -5.13
C GLN A 772 27.84 -35.36 -5.51
N ILE A 773 26.64 -34.89 -5.19
CA ILE A 773 25.41 -35.55 -5.61
C ILE A 773 25.18 -35.31 -7.11
N THR A 774 25.14 -36.40 -7.87
CA THR A 774 24.89 -36.44 -9.31
C THR A 774 23.91 -37.57 -9.65
N SER A 775 23.28 -37.52 -10.83
CA SER A 775 22.42 -38.62 -11.28
C SER A 775 23.23 -39.92 -11.45
N ASN A 776 24.51 -39.79 -11.79
CA ASN A 776 25.43 -40.92 -11.86
C ASN A 776 25.67 -41.54 -10.48
N LEU A 777 25.95 -40.72 -9.44
CA LEU A 777 26.05 -41.18 -8.06
C LEU A 777 24.77 -41.89 -7.60
N ALA A 778 23.59 -41.28 -7.82
CA ALA A 778 22.32 -41.89 -7.47
C ALA A 778 22.12 -43.26 -8.14
N LYS A 779 22.47 -43.37 -9.43
CA LYS A 779 22.36 -44.61 -10.20
C LYS A 779 23.35 -45.68 -9.76
N ARG A 780 24.63 -45.33 -9.58
CA ARG A 780 25.71 -46.28 -9.25
C ARG A 780 25.65 -46.72 -7.78
N GLY A 781 25.20 -45.84 -6.89
CA GLY A 781 24.93 -46.17 -5.49
C GLY A 781 23.65 -46.99 -5.29
N GLY A 782 22.75 -47.01 -6.29
CA GLY A 782 21.53 -47.80 -6.23
C GLY A 782 20.41 -47.14 -5.43
N ALA A 783 20.21 -45.82 -5.58
CA ALA A 783 19.02 -45.14 -5.07
C ALA A 783 17.74 -45.73 -5.69
N LYS A 784 16.61 -45.67 -4.97
CA LYS A 784 15.32 -46.16 -5.48
C LYS A 784 14.89 -45.40 -6.74
N PRO A 785 14.18 -46.02 -7.70
CA PRO A 785 13.82 -45.37 -8.97
C PRO A 785 13.16 -43.98 -8.85
N ASP A 786 12.35 -43.76 -7.81
CA ASP A 786 11.59 -42.52 -7.57
C ASP A 786 12.19 -41.62 -6.48
N TRP A 787 13.50 -41.77 -6.21
CA TRP A 787 14.21 -40.99 -5.22
C TRP A 787 14.03 -39.46 -5.42
N LYS A 788 14.03 -38.73 -4.30
CA LYS A 788 13.90 -37.27 -4.23
C LYS A 788 15.18 -36.60 -3.72
N PHE A 789 15.36 -35.33 -4.05
CA PHE A 789 16.51 -34.54 -3.63
C PHE A 789 16.08 -33.37 -2.73
N MET A 790 16.78 -33.16 -1.61
CA MET A 790 16.57 -32.04 -0.68
C MET A 790 17.89 -31.31 -0.38
N HIS A 791 17.80 -30.03 -0.06
CA HIS A 791 18.94 -29.17 0.28
C HIS A 791 18.43 -27.85 0.88
N CYS A 792 18.97 -27.49 2.04
CA CYS A 792 18.46 -26.35 2.81
C CYS A 792 18.87 -24.95 2.29
N LEU A 793 19.72 -24.84 1.26
CA LEU A 793 20.34 -23.61 0.75
C LEU A 793 21.18 -22.84 1.80
N PRO A 794 22.19 -22.03 1.40
CA PRO A 794 22.58 -21.74 0.03
C PRO A 794 23.28 -22.93 -0.63
N ARG A 795 23.13 -23.05 -1.94
CA ARG A 795 23.72 -24.12 -2.73
C ARG A 795 25.10 -23.68 -3.22
N HIS A 796 26.08 -24.58 -3.14
CA HIS A 796 27.33 -24.45 -3.90
C HIS A 796 27.43 -25.53 -5.00
N PRO A 797 28.03 -25.20 -6.17
CA PRO A 797 28.11 -26.14 -7.30
C PRO A 797 28.82 -27.46 -6.99
N GLU A 798 29.76 -27.45 -6.06
CA GLU A 798 30.53 -28.61 -5.62
C GLU A 798 29.66 -29.67 -4.91
N GLU A 799 28.59 -29.27 -4.23
CA GLU A 799 27.74 -30.16 -3.42
C GLU A 799 26.83 -31.04 -4.27
N VAL A 800 26.27 -30.46 -5.33
CA VAL A 800 25.27 -31.11 -6.18
C VAL A 800 25.29 -30.52 -7.59
N ALA A 801 25.19 -31.41 -8.59
CA ALA A 801 25.12 -31.01 -9.98
C ALA A 801 23.76 -30.38 -10.35
N ASP A 802 23.77 -29.46 -11.32
CA ASP A 802 22.56 -28.77 -11.83
C ASP A 802 21.47 -29.76 -12.26
N GLU A 803 21.88 -30.87 -12.89
CA GLU A 803 20.98 -31.92 -13.37
C GLU A 803 20.18 -32.62 -12.27
N VAL A 804 20.61 -32.52 -11.00
CA VAL A 804 19.84 -33.00 -9.85
C VAL A 804 19.10 -31.84 -9.21
N PHE A 805 19.81 -30.73 -8.94
CA PHE A 805 19.28 -29.59 -8.20
C PHE A 805 18.07 -28.93 -8.86
N TYR A 806 18.07 -28.80 -10.19
CA TYR A 806 16.97 -28.20 -10.96
C TYR A 806 16.05 -29.25 -11.60
N SER A 807 16.19 -30.52 -11.22
CA SER A 807 15.37 -31.60 -11.77
C SER A 807 13.97 -31.66 -11.13
N PRO A 808 13.00 -32.33 -11.76
CA PRO A 808 11.71 -32.65 -11.14
C PRO A 808 11.79 -33.53 -9.88
N ARG A 809 12.97 -34.08 -9.54
CA ARG A 809 13.19 -34.83 -8.28
C ARG A 809 13.52 -33.90 -7.12
N SER A 810 13.90 -32.66 -7.41
CA SER A 810 14.31 -31.66 -6.43
C SER A 810 13.11 -31.10 -5.68
N LEU A 811 13.20 -31.14 -4.36
CA LEU A 811 12.25 -30.56 -3.41
C LEU A 811 12.80 -29.28 -2.78
N VAL A 812 13.97 -28.79 -3.21
CA VAL A 812 14.69 -27.67 -2.57
C VAL A 812 13.84 -26.42 -2.42
N PHE A 813 13.08 -26.04 -3.44
CA PHE A 813 12.23 -24.85 -3.36
C PHE A 813 10.97 -25.08 -2.51
N HIS A 814 10.44 -26.31 -2.50
CA HIS A 814 9.33 -26.68 -1.63
C HIS A 814 9.78 -26.66 -0.15
N GLU A 815 10.95 -27.20 0.13
CA GLU A 815 11.61 -27.18 1.44
C GLU A 815 11.90 -25.75 1.90
N ALA A 816 12.43 -24.90 1.02
CA ALA A 816 12.69 -23.50 1.33
C ALA A 816 11.40 -22.72 1.67
N GLU A 817 10.29 -23.00 0.98
CA GLU A 817 8.98 -22.46 1.32
C GLU A 817 8.45 -23.01 2.66
N ASN A 818 8.68 -24.30 2.93
CA ASN A 818 8.26 -25.00 4.13
C ASN A 818 8.84 -24.45 5.44
N ARG A 819 9.89 -23.63 5.35
CA ARG A 819 10.41 -22.84 6.49
C ARG A 819 9.40 -21.84 7.04
N LEU A 820 8.53 -21.25 6.21
CA LEU A 820 7.46 -20.35 6.68
C LEU A 820 6.48 -21.12 7.56
N TRP A 821 6.04 -22.28 7.09
CA TRP A 821 5.04 -23.11 7.77
C TRP A 821 5.60 -23.74 9.05
N ALA A 822 6.87 -24.14 9.02
CA ALA A 822 7.61 -24.55 10.22
C ALA A 822 7.66 -23.42 11.27
N ALA A 823 7.95 -22.18 10.85
CA ALA A 823 7.97 -21.04 11.77
C ALA A 823 6.59 -20.71 12.33
N ILE A 824 5.52 -20.80 11.52
CA ILE A 824 4.12 -20.62 11.99
C ILE A 824 3.79 -21.65 13.06
N SER A 825 4.02 -22.93 12.78
CA SER A 825 3.74 -24.02 13.72
C SER A 825 4.52 -23.89 15.02
N ALA A 826 5.81 -23.51 14.94
CA ALA A 826 6.63 -23.29 16.13
C ALA A 826 6.14 -22.08 16.96
N LEU A 827 5.83 -20.96 16.32
CA LEU A 827 5.32 -19.77 17.03
C LEU A 827 3.95 -20.03 17.67
N GLU A 828 3.05 -20.72 16.97
CA GLU A 828 1.77 -21.15 17.54
C GLU A 828 1.99 -22.04 18.77
N ALA A 829 2.79 -23.09 18.64
CA ALA A 829 3.02 -24.04 19.73
C ALA A 829 3.67 -23.41 20.96
N PHE A 830 4.75 -22.65 20.78
CA PHE A 830 5.58 -22.19 21.90
C PHE A 830 5.20 -20.80 22.43
N VAL A 831 4.61 -19.94 21.60
CA VAL A 831 4.26 -18.57 21.99
C VAL A 831 2.77 -18.47 22.26
N VAL A 832 1.94 -18.84 21.27
CA VAL A 832 0.47 -18.74 21.40
C VAL A 832 -0.06 -19.73 22.43
N ASN A 833 0.33 -21.00 22.30
CA ASN A 833 -0.13 -22.08 23.18
C ASN A 833 0.77 -22.27 24.40
N LYS A 834 1.76 -21.39 24.61
CA LYS A 834 2.65 -21.37 25.79
C LYS A 834 3.31 -22.73 26.07
N GLY A 835 3.69 -23.45 25.02
CA GLY A 835 4.36 -24.77 25.11
C GLY A 835 3.40 -25.96 25.25
N GLN A 836 2.08 -25.76 25.14
CA GLN A 836 1.10 -26.86 25.06
C GLN A 836 0.92 -27.29 23.60
N ILE A 837 1.62 -28.35 23.20
CA ILE A 837 1.70 -28.79 21.80
C ILE A 837 0.64 -29.86 21.44
N LEU A 838 0.21 -30.68 22.41
CA LEU A 838 -0.68 -31.83 22.23
C LEU A 838 -2.14 -31.56 22.58
#